data_AF-A0A1Y3X755-F1
#
_entry.id   AF-A0A1Y3X755-F1
#
_cell.length_a   1.000
_cell.length_b   1.000
_cell.length_c   1.000
_cell.angle_alpha   90.00
_cell.angle_beta   90.00
_cell.angle_gamma   90.00
#
_symmetry.space_group_name_H-M   'P 1'
#
loop_
_entity.id
_entity.type
_entity.pdbx_description
1 polymer ?
#
loop_
_entity_poly.entity_id
_entity_poly.type
_entity_poly.pdbx_seq_one_letter_code
_entity_poly.pdbx_strand_id
1 'polypeptide(L)'
;MKRITKYLTLLLAGSLAALTACGPEQSEVDAQHTPSINSTTLSPMTDESGSVRAYIGTEVSAGGFNLDLVSHVTVDGVEAEITEQTIKTLKFKVPALDLAQQDAPYQVWIDVYGADGESVIFHYPYYVTVPVTDALITAYAPAEGTVGTEVTLTGRNLEQITRVHFGEVTVEAADFASVSAEEIKVAVPAGEYAAGDSQMAITAEWGTATIDVTGETLFTLHTPKFDAASQGEGEQNVLGDEVTFTGQNLDLVSSMKWGEYDLIVMTAEAGTITVKFPTSIAAADPVVAEATLTAQWGTPAQTTTVASAWRLDTTPVGPAKPELISMTAQDGGEENKFYLGKTVTVKGENLASIEGFTVDGVKAELVGTPTDVEAQFIVPDGVTFTEAKEVSVKALYNGSNEVDFGTAMVYPFYYYKGIRLGIGSNSSSTYTEYAADNAFFYPDLGRVVSTYDWYDEALDPYAKSGNNTAISGANKLDQGAISADEYYAVKPYIFFKSDSSDKLALSGCANSSSQIKTHCRFIFDEDKGKVVATPLPAAYGTPIVMYRVVTSNPDPILNGTLTSMDYDGTMPSSGAPSLSTAEAGSNWVKGSVLVMSYVTYAKGAAPEAITDFAKIGYIIIRDVTCADLATGKANADRAGYIEFDMYWSKTLNE
;
A
#
# COMPACT_ATOMS: atom_id res chain seq x y z
N MET A 1 6.58 52.39 43.79
CA MET A 1 5.91 53.03 44.94
C MET A 1 6.48 52.42 46.23
N LYS A 2 6.94 53.27 47.18
CA LYS A 2 6.96 53.15 48.66
C LYS A 2 6.98 51.74 49.30
N ARG A 3 7.68 51.40 50.39
CA ARG A 3 8.68 52.02 51.31
C ARG A 3 8.74 51.07 52.55
N ILE A 4 9.86 51.10 53.30
CA ILE A 4 9.98 50.89 54.78
C ILE A 4 9.93 49.41 55.27
N THR A 5 11.02 48.77 55.73
CA THR A 5 11.93 48.98 56.90
C THR A 5 11.34 48.54 58.26
N LYS A 6 12.13 47.78 59.06
CA LYS A 6 12.34 47.78 60.54
C LYS A 6 13.01 46.44 60.95
N TYR A 7 14.03 46.27 61.83
CA TYR A 7 14.94 47.01 62.72
C TYR A 7 16.15 46.04 62.98
N LEU A 8 17.45 46.43 62.99
CA LEU A 8 18.27 47.02 64.09
C LEU A 8 18.48 46.02 65.27
N THR A 9 19.64 45.72 65.88
CA THR A 9 21.02 46.24 65.97
C THR A 9 21.88 45.22 66.76
N LEU A 10 23.21 45.21 66.60
CA LEU A 10 24.30 45.43 67.60
C LEU A 10 25.22 44.17 67.62
N LEU A 11 26.55 44.18 67.73
CA LEU A 11 27.55 45.17 68.14
C LEU A 11 28.95 44.71 67.64
N LEU A 12 29.85 45.67 67.37
CA LEU A 12 31.21 45.50 66.86
C LEU A 12 32.22 45.98 67.93
N ALA A 13 33.28 45.20 68.22
CA ALA A 13 34.58 45.60 68.80
C ALA A 13 35.40 44.31 69.07
N GLY A 14 36.71 44.16 68.86
CA GLY A 14 37.81 45.04 68.50
C GLY A 14 39.09 44.57 69.22
N SER A 15 40.22 44.50 68.48
CA SER A 15 41.63 44.45 68.93
C SER A 15 42.17 43.17 69.61
N LEU A 16 43.48 42.91 69.75
CA LEU A 16 44.73 43.06 68.96
C LEU A 16 45.84 42.45 69.85
N ALA A 17 46.56 41.45 69.33
CA ALA A 17 47.95 41.01 69.64
C ALA A 17 48.52 40.94 71.09
N ALA A 18 48.94 39.71 71.44
CA ALA A 18 50.33 39.30 71.76
C ALA A 18 50.80 38.97 73.21
N LEU A 19 51.45 37.79 73.26
CA LEU A 19 52.57 37.30 74.09
C LEU A 19 52.34 36.34 75.30
N THR A 20 52.70 35.07 75.01
CA THR A 20 53.54 34.11 75.78
C THR A 20 53.00 33.40 77.03
N ALA A 21 52.80 32.08 76.93
CA ALA A 21 53.65 31.06 77.59
C ALA A 21 53.30 29.59 77.19
N CYS A 22 54.29 28.91 76.60
CA CYS A 22 54.71 27.50 76.76
C CYS A 22 53.70 26.32 76.66
N GLY A 23 53.93 25.42 75.67
CA GLY A 23 53.51 24.00 75.71
C GLY A 23 53.17 23.42 74.33
N PRO A 24 53.81 22.34 73.84
CA PRO A 24 53.75 21.94 72.43
C PRO A 24 52.68 20.86 72.18
N GLU A 25 51.71 21.13 71.31
CA GLU A 25 51.08 20.08 70.51
C GLU A 25 50.82 20.59 69.11
N GLN A 26 51.48 19.94 68.17
CA GLN A 26 51.25 20.06 66.75
C GLN A 26 49.93 19.34 66.45
N SER A 27 48.80 20.04 66.50
CA SER A 27 47.58 19.57 65.83
C SER A 27 47.56 20.19 64.44
N GLU A 28 47.82 19.38 63.43
CA GLU A 28 47.50 19.71 62.04
C GLU A 28 46.04 20.16 61.98
N VAL A 29 45.79 21.25 61.25
CA VAL A 29 44.44 21.66 60.88
C VAL A 29 43.90 20.57 59.97
N ASP A 30 42.98 19.76 60.50
CA ASP A 30 42.19 18.82 59.72
C ASP A 30 41.36 19.64 58.72
N ALA A 31 41.84 19.75 57.48
CA ALA A 31 41.09 20.32 56.39
C ALA A 31 39.94 19.35 56.10
N GLN A 32 38.78 19.64 56.68
CA GLN A 32 37.60 18.81 56.52
C GLN A 32 37.26 18.72 55.01
N HIS A 33 37.57 17.57 54.42
CA HIS A 33 37.30 17.26 53.01
C HIS A 33 35.81 16.97 52.84
N THR A 34 34.96 17.97 53.06
CA THR A 34 33.50 17.80 52.95
C THR A 34 33.14 17.68 51.47
N PRO A 35 32.37 16.64 51.06
CA PRO A 35 31.86 16.56 49.71
C PRO A 35 30.93 17.74 49.40
N SER A 36 30.99 18.25 48.17
CA SER A 36 30.12 19.34 47.71
C SER A 36 29.76 19.18 46.23
N ILE A 37 28.47 19.24 45.93
CA ILE A 37 27.92 19.12 44.58
C ILE A 37 27.69 20.52 43.99
N ASN A 38 28.02 20.71 42.71
CA ASN A 38 27.65 21.89 41.95
C ASN A 38 26.35 21.61 41.16
N SER A 39 25.22 22.14 41.61
CA SER A 39 23.91 21.93 40.97
C SER A 39 23.87 22.30 39.48
N THR A 40 24.70 23.26 39.04
CA THR A 40 24.74 23.68 37.63
C THR A 40 25.38 22.65 36.69
N THR A 41 25.93 21.57 37.24
CA THR A 41 26.57 20.48 36.49
C THR A 41 25.73 19.21 36.44
N LEU A 42 24.51 19.24 36.99
CA LEU A 42 23.56 18.14 36.84
C LEU A 42 23.25 17.91 35.37
N SER A 43 23.34 16.66 34.92
CA SER A 43 23.05 16.27 33.55
C SER A 43 22.31 14.92 33.53
N PRO A 44 21.13 14.82 32.89
CA PRO A 44 20.38 15.94 32.29
C PRO A 44 19.95 16.99 33.34
N MET A 45 19.75 18.24 32.91
CA MET A 45 19.20 19.30 33.78
C MET A 45 17.73 19.45 33.42
N THR A 46 16.86 18.88 34.25
CA THR A 46 15.41 18.85 34.02
C THR A 46 14.72 20.02 34.72
N ASP A 47 13.59 20.46 34.19
CA ASP A 47 12.76 21.51 34.78
C ASP A 47 11.27 21.19 34.69
N GLU A 48 10.43 22.04 35.28
CA GLU A 48 8.97 21.91 35.26
C GLU A 48 8.38 21.95 33.84
N SER A 49 9.10 22.54 32.87
CA SER A 49 8.64 22.62 31.48
C SER A 49 8.68 21.25 30.76
N GLY A 50 9.52 20.32 31.24
CA GLY A 50 9.71 19.02 30.62
C GLY A 50 10.44 19.06 29.27
N SER A 51 11.13 20.16 28.94
CA SER A 51 11.91 20.33 27.69
C SER A 51 13.12 19.38 27.63
N VAL A 52 13.68 19.03 28.79
CA VAL A 52 14.68 17.98 28.96
C VAL A 52 14.12 17.04 30.03
N ARG A 53 13.92 15.76 29.68
CA ARG A 53 13.25 14.77 30.54
C ARG A 53 14.25 13.77 31.11
N ALA A 54 14.08 13.45 32.40
CA ALA A 54 14.66 12.27 33.01
C ALA A 54 13.53 11.29 33.34
N TYR A 55 13.77 10.02 33.08
CA TYR A 55 12.87 8.91 33.37
C TYR A 55 13.44 8.04 34.50
N ILE A 56 12.63 7.16 35.07
CA ILE A 56 13.13 6.09 35.95
C ILE A 56 14.26 5.33 35.23
N GLY A 57 15.36 5.08 35.93
CA GLY A 57 16.57 4.44 35.40
C GLY A 57 17.54 5.39 34.67
N THR A 58 17.18 6.66 34.45
CA THR A 58 18.07 7.66 33.85
C THR A 58 19.32 7.86 34.71
N GLU A 59 20.50 7.80 34.09
CA GLU A 59 21.76 8.11 34.78
C GLU A 59 21.94 9.63 34.87
N VAL A 60 21.95 10.14 36.09
CA VAL A 60 22.19 11.54 36.41
C VAL A 60 23.64 11.72 36.80
N SER A 61 24.35 12.61 36.10
CA SER A 61 25.72 12.98 36.39
C SER A 61 25.77 14.33 37.11
N ALA A 62 26.59 14.44 38.15
CA ALA A 62 26.85 15.66 38.89
C ALA A 62 28.37 15.88 39.06
N GLY A 63 28.82 17.12 38.89
CA GLY A 63 30.19 17.55 39.16
C GLY A 63 30.34 18.25 40.51
N GLY A 64 31.53 18.16 41.11
CA GLY A 64 31.77 18.74 42.43
C GLY A 64 33.19 18.53 42.95
N PHE A 65 33.34 18.57 44.27
CA PHE A 65 34.60 18.33 44.98
C PHE A 65 34.41 17.27 46.07
N ASN A 66 35.42 16.40 46.25
CA ASN A 66 35.46 15.30 47.22
C ASN A 66 34.27 14.33 47.11
N LEU A 67 33.73 14.13 45.90
CA LEU A 67 32.53 13.30 45.69
C LEU A 67 32.78 11.80 45.89
N ASP A 68 34.05 11.38 45.96
CA ASP A 68 34.49 10.06 46.40
C ASP A 68 34.16 9.76 47.86
N LEU A 69 33.81 10.79 48.64
CA LEU A 69 33.42 10.68 50.05
C LEU A 69 31.89 10.72 50.26
N VAL A 70 31.09 10.75 49.18
CA VAL A 70 29.62 10.60 49.27
C VAL A 70 29.29 9.18 49.76
N SER A 71 28.38 9.05 50.72
CA SER A 71 27.98 7.73 51.23
C SER A 71 26.89 7.10 50.36
N HIS A 72 25.81 7.83 50.10
CA HIS A 72 24.69 7.40 49.28
C HIS A 72 23.91 8.60 48.73
N VAL A 73 23.02 8.32 47.77
CA VAL A 73 22.10 9.28 47.17
C VAL A 73 20.69 8.72 47.31
N THR A 74 19.72 9.56 47.62
CA THR A 74 18.30 9.21 47.51
C THR A 74 17.59 10.15 46.54
N VAL A 75 16.56 9.62 45.88
CA VAL A 75 15.63 10.38 45.04
C VAL A 75 14.23 10.16 45.63
N ASP A 76 13.62 11.24 46.09
CA ASP A 76 12.37 11.26 46.85
C ASP A 76 12.37 10.28 48.04
N GLY A 77 13.52 10.16 48.70
CA GLY A 77 13.73 9.25 49.84
C GLY A 77 13.99 7.79 49.45
N VAL A 78 14.02 7.42 48.17
CA VAL A 78 14.39 6.08 47.69
C VAL A 78 15.88 6.03 47.34
N GLU A 79 16.60 5.02 47.82
CA GLU A 79 18.03 4.86 47.58
C GLU A 79 18.35 4.66 46.09
N ALA A 80 19.29 5.45 45.56
CA ALA A 80 19.70 5.44 44.17
C ALA A 80 21.00 4.64 43.97
N GLU A 81 21.08 3.88 42.88
CA GLU A 81 22.29 3.14 42.50
C GLU A 81 23.36 4.12 42.00
N ILE A 82 24.46 4.27 42.74
CA ILE A 82 25.64 5.02 42.29
C ILE A 82 26.41 4.17 41.26
N THR A 83 26.57 4.69 40.05
CA THR A 83 27.22 4.02 38.93
C THR A 83 28.66 4.49 38.67
N GLU A 84 28.97 5.72 39.08
CA GLU A 84 30.33 6.27 39.03
C GLU A 84 30.55 7.20 40.21
N GLN A 85 31.68 7.05 40.88
CA GLN A 85 32.04 7.89 42.01
C GLN A 85 33.54 8.17 42.00
N THR A 86 33.89 9.43 41.79
CA THR A 86 35.27 9.93 41.80
C THR A 86 35.33 11.22 42.60
N ILE A 87 36.54 11.73 42.85
CA ILE A 87 36.73 12.99 43.57
C ILE A 87 36.02 14.21 42.95
N LYS A 88 35.67 14.18 41.65
CA LYS A 88 35.01 15.28 40.93
C LYS A 88 33.66 14.94 40.29
N THR A 89 33.33 13.66 40.16
CA THR A 89 32.16 13.19 39.42
C THR A 89 31.39 12.18 40.23
N LEU A 90 30.08 12.36 40.31
CA LEU A 90 29.13 11.41 40.86
C LEU A 90 28.08 11.11 39.79
N LYS A 91 27.83 9.84 39.51
CA LYS A 91 26.73 9.39 38.67
C LYS A 91 25.88 8.39 39.42
N PHE A 92 24.58 8.50 39.29
CA PHE A 92 23.62 7.58 39.88
C PHE A 92 22.39 7.42 38.98
N LYS A 93 21.70 6.29 39.08
CA LYS A 93 20.43 6.09 38.37
C LYS A 93 19.25 6.59 39.19
N VAL A 94 18.29 7.25 38.54
CA VAL A 94 16.98 7.53 39.13
C VAL A 94 16.33 6.19 39.51
N PRO A 95 16.04 5.92 40.79
CA PRO A 95 15.45 4.66 41.23
C PRO A 95 13.98 4.55 40.81
N ALA A 96 13.38 3.37 40.98
CA ALA A 96 11.95 3.20 40.82
C ALA A 96 11.20 3.97 41.92
N LEU A 97 10.27 4.84 41.52
CA LEU A 97 9.46 5.68 42.41
C LEU A 97 7.98 5.27 42.30
N ASP A 98 7.24 5.37 43.41
CA ASP A 98 5.80 5.07 43.46
C ASP A 98 4.96 6.26 42.94
N LEU A 99 5.17 6.60 41.66
CA LEU A 99 4.52 7.72 40.97
C LEU A 99 3.60 7.19 39.86
N ALA A 100 2.43 7.81 39.68
CA ALA A 100 1.51 7.45 38.61
C ALA A 100 2.05 7.80 37.21
N GLN A 101 1.60 7.10 36.18
CA GLN A 101 2.01 7.43 34.79
C GLN A 101 1.34 8.72 34.31
N GLN A 102 2.13 9.68 33.83
CA GLN A 102 1.66 10.90 33.19
C GLN A 102 2.78 11.58 32.40
N ASP A 103 2.42 12.30 31.35
CA ASP A 103 3.39 13.04 30.53
C ASP A 103 3.98 14.27 31.25
N ALA A 104 3.25 14.82 32.22
CA ALA A 104 3.72 15.94 33.02
C ALA A 104 4.79 15.49 34.04
N PRO A 105 5.92 16.20 34.17
CA PRO A 105 6.96 15.81 35.11
C PRO A 105 6.50 15.97 36.57
N TYR A 106 6.91 15.03 37.42
CA TYR A 106 6.85 15.18 38.88
C TYR A 106 8.09 15.90 39.38
N GLN A 107 7.90 16.82 40.33
CA GLN A 107 9.01 17.33 41.13
C GLN A 107 9.34 16.30 42.22
N VAL A 108 10.60 15.88 42.28
CA VAL A 108 11.18 14.99 43.29
C VAL A 108 12.38 15.66 43.94
N TRP A 109 12.83 15.16 45.08
CA TRP A 109 14.03 15.67 45.76
C TRP A 109 15.22 14.75 45.56
N ILE A 110 16.36 15.29 45.11
CA ILE A 110 17.64 14.58 45.17
C ILE A 110 18.33 14.99 46.47
N ASP A 111 18.59 14.01 47.32
CA ASP A 111 19.39 14.15 48.53
C ASP A 111 20.70 13.37 48.39
N VAL A 112 21.83 14.06 48.56
CA VAL A 112 23.16 13.43 48.61
C VAL A 112 23.67 13.50 50.04
N TYR A 113 24.12 12.36 50.56
CA TYR A 113 24.57 12.25 51.95
C TYR A 113 26.09 12.24 52.02
N GLY A 114 26.62 12.96 53.02
CA GLY A 114 28.05 13.03 53.29
C GLY A 114 28.62 11.70 53.81
N ALA A 115 29.92 11.69 54.10
CA ALA A 115 30.63 10.49 54.55
C ALA A 115 30.11 9.90 55.87
N ASP A 116 29.39 10.68 56.67
CA ASP A 116 28.76 10.24 57.92
C ASP A 116 27.50 9.39 57.71
N GLY A 117 26.95 9.38 56.49
CA GLY A 117 25.72 8.65 56.17
C GLY A 117 24.44 9.28 56.71
N GLU A 118 24.51 10.41 57.41
CA GLU A 118 23.35 11.03 58.07
C GLU A 118 23.10 12.46 57.57
N SER A 119 24.16 13.20 57.24
CA SER A 119 24.06 14.61 56.83
C SER A 119 23.77 14.74 55.34
N VAL A 120 22.63 15.36 55.00
CA VAL A 120 22.33 15.79 53.62
C VAL A 120 23.22 16.99 53.29
N ILE A 121 24.13 16.81 52.33
CA ILE A 121 25.08 17.82 51.87
C ILE A 121 24.63 18.52 50.59
N PHE A 122 23.63 17.96 49.90
CA PHE A 122 23.01 18.53 48.71
C PHE A 122 21.55 18.12 48.68
N HIS A 123 20.65 19.10 48.59
CA HIS A 123 19.21 18.93 48.49
C HIS A 123 18.74 19.76 47.29
N TYR A 124 18.16 19.11 46.29
CA TYR A 124 17.85 19.78 45.02
C TYR A 124 16.53 19.29 44.41
N PRO A 125 15.63 20.20 43.98
CA PRO A 125 14.41 19.81 43.30
C PRO A 125 14.75 19.37 41.87
N TYR A 126 14.29 18.18 41.49
CA TYR A 126 14.56 17.57 40.20
C TYR A 126 13.25 17.09 39.57
N TYR A 127 13.18 17.00 38.24
CA TYR A 127 11.94 16.74 37.53
C TYR A 127 12.04 15.43 36.75
N VAL A 128 11.17 14.49 37.08
CA VAL A 128 11.14 13.16 36.44
C VAL A 128 9.78 12.91 35.80
N THR A 129 9.77 12.32 34.61
CA THR A 129 8.54 11.91 33.92
C THR A 129 8.39 10.39 34.03
N VAL A 130 7.18 9.93 34.33
CA VAL A 130 6.82 8.51 34.26
C VAL A 130 6.00 8.33 32.97
N PRO A 131 6.59 7.83 31.88
CA PRO A 131 5.92 7.80 30.59
C PRO A 131 4.67 6.92 30.66
N VAL A 132 3.63 7.35 29.94
CA VAL A 132 2.41 6.57 29.73
C VAL A 132 2.74 5.44 28.76
N THR A 133 2.84 4.22 29.27
CA THR A 133 3.20 3.03 28.47
C THR A 133 2.03 2.09 28.24
N ASP A 134 0.90 2.33 28.90
CA ASP A 134 -0.33 1.59 28.70
C ASP A 134 -0.98 1.98 27.37
N ALA A 135 -1.48 0.96 26.66
CA ALA A 135 -2.38 1.19 25.54
C ALA A 135 -3.77 1.50 26.08
N LEU A 136 -4.41 2.52 25.52
CA LEU A 136 -5.78 2.90 25.86
C LEU A 136 -6.55 3.13 24.57
N ILE A 137 -7.67 2.42 24.44
CA ILE A 137 -8.65 2.63 23.37
C ILE A 137 -9.81 3.43 23.97
N THR A 138 -10.17 4.52 23.30
CA THR A 138 -11.17 5.49 23.78
C THR A 138 -12.45 5.48 22.97
N ALA A 139 -12.39 5.07 21.70
CA ALA A 139 -13.55 4.94 20.83
C ALA A 139 -13.28 3.96 19.69
N TYR A 140 -14.35 3.44 19.11
CA TYR A 140 -14.34 2.65 17.89
C TYR A 140 -15.45 3.13 16.94
N ALA A 141 -15.24 3.01 15.63
CA ALA A 141 -16.25 3.32 14.61
C ALA A 141 -15.98 2.54 13.30
N PRO A 142 -17.01 2.11 12.56
CA PRO A 142 -18.44 2.24 12.86
C PRO A 142 -18.89 1.34 14.03
N ALA A 143 -20.06 1.61 14.59
CA ALA A 143 -20.65 0.85 15.70
C ALA A 143 -21.42 -0.39 15.25
N GLU A 144 -21.59 -0.57 13.94
CA GLU A 144 -22.31 -1.68 13.33
C GLU A 144 -21.68 -2.07 11.99
N GLY A 145 -21.95 -3.29 11.53
CA GLY A 145 -21.44 -3.78 10.26
C GLY A 145 -21.64 -5.28 10.07
N THR A 146 -20.99 -5.84 9.05
CA THR A 146 -20.97 -7.27 8.74
C THR A 146 -19.52 -7.76 8.64
N VAL A 147 -19.31 -9.04 8.33
CA VAL A 147 -17.97 -9.60 8.09
C VAL A 147 -17.27 -8.82 6.96
N GLY A 148 -16.08 -8.30 7.25
CA GLY A 148 -15.31 -7.42 6.36
C GLY A 148 -15.47 -5.93 6.61
N THR A 149 -16.41 -5.50 7.47
CA THR A 149 -16.49 -4.08 7.85
C THR A 149 -15.21 -3.65 8.55
N GLU A 150 -14.53 -2.62 8.02
CA GLU A 150 -13.35 -2.02 8.63
C GLU A 150 -13.76 -1.18 9.85
N VAL A 151 -13.33 -1.60 11.04
CA VAL A 151 -13.51 -0.89 12.30
C VAL A 151 -12.22 -0.15 12.64
N THR A 152 -12.35 1.15 12.86
CA THR A 152 -11.29 2.04 13.33
C THR A 152 -11.34 2.15 14.84
N LEU A 153 -10.25 1.78 15.52
CA LEU A 153 -10.04 1.95 16.96
C LEU A 153 -9.16 3.18 17.18
N THR A 154 -9.56 4.07 18.08
CA THR A 154 -8.86 5.33 18.34
C THR A 154 -8.45 5.46 19.81
N GLY A 155 -7.25 5.98 20.05
CA GLY A 155 -6.66 5.96 21.39
C GLY A 155 -5.23 6.46 21.46
N ARG A 156 -4.43 5.85 22.34
CA ARG A 156 -3.00 6.12 22.51
C ARG A 156 -2.21 4.82 22.66
N ASN A 157 -0.94 4.87 22.29
CA ASN A 157 -0.01 3.73 22.32
C ASN A 157 -0.58 2.48 21.61
N LEU A 158 -1.39 2.67 20.57
CA LEU A 158 -2.10 1.59 19.89
C LEU A 158 -1.18 0.70 19.05
N GLU A 159 0.02 1.18 18.70
CA GLU A 159 1.05 0.37 18.06
C GLU A 159 1.58 -0.77 18.95
N GLN A 160 1.22 -0.77 20.24
CA GLN A 160 1.54 -1.83 21.20
C GLN A 160 0.45 -2.92 21.28
N ILE A 161 -0.69 -2.77 20.59
CA ILE A 161 -1.74 -3.79 20.55
C ILE A 161 -1.28 -4.96 19.68
N THR A 162 -1.44 -6.17 20.21
CA THR A 162 -0.98 -7.40 19.55
C THR A 162 -2.11 -8.20 18.90
N ARG A 163 -3.34 -8.07 19.43
CA ARG A 163 -4.54 -8.74 18.93
C ARG A 163 -5.78 -7.90 19.15
N VAL A 164 -6.77 -8.07 18.28
CA VAL A 164 -8.15 -7.62 18.49
C VAL A 164 -9.08 -8.83 18.37
N HIS A 165 -10.02 -8.96 19.29
CA HIS A 165 -11.02 -10.03 19.32
C HIS A 165 -12.40 -9.47 19.01
N PHE A 166 -13.07 -10.07 18.04
CA PHE A 166 -14.47 -9.83 17.70
C PHE A 166 -15.28 -11.03 18.23
N GLY A 167 -15.81 -10.90 19.45
CA GLY A 167 -16.38 -12.04 20.18
C GLY A 167 -15.31 -13.10 20.47
N GLU A 168 -15.50 -14.31 19.95
CA GLU A 168 -14.54 -15.42 20.10
C GLU A 168 -13.50 -15.48 18.97
N VAL A 169 -13.61 -14.62 17.94
CA VAL A 169 -12.73 -14.64 16.76
C VAL A 169 -11.59 -13.65 16.92
N THR A 170 -10.36 -14.12 16.77
CA THR A 170 -9.14 -13.34 16.96
C THR A 170 -8.56 -12.84 15.63
N VAL A 171 -8.12 -11.57 15.62
CA VAL A 171 -7.31 -10.97 14.56
C VAL A 171 -5.95 -10.61 15.13
N GLU A 172 -4.89 -11.13 14.52
CA GLU A 172 -3.50 -10.83 14.91
C GLU A 172 -3.05 -9.49 14.32
N ALA A 173 -2.11 -8.80 14.97
CA ALA A 173 -1.63 -7.48 14.52
C ALA A 173 -1.05 -7.46 13.10
N ALA A 174 -0.57 -8.60 12.60
CA ALA A 174 -0.08 -8.73 11.22
C ALA A 174 -1.20 -8.58 10.17
N ASP A 175 -2.46 -8.83 10.55
CA ASP A 175 -3.63 -8.78 9.70
C ASP A 175 -4.44 -7.47 9.87
N PHE A 176 -3.93 -6.51 10.65
CA PHE A 176 -4.52 -5.18 10.72
C PHE A 176 -4.35 -4.45 9.38
N ALA A 177 -5.37 -3.72 8.96
CA ALA A 177 -5.32 -2.92 7.72
C ALA A 177 -4.31 -1.76 7.85
N SER A 178 -4.22 -1.16 9.04
CA SER A 178 -3.18 -0.20 9.39
C SER A 178 -3.05 -0.05 10.90
N VAL A 179 -1.86 0.35 11.37
CA VAL A 179 -1.59 0.63 12.78
C VAL A 179 -0.69 1.87 12.93
N SER A 180 -1.03 2.71 13.91
CA SER A 180 -0.25 3.85 14.36
C SER A 180 -0.41 4.00 15.88
N ALA A 181 0.25 5.00 16.46
CA ALA A 181 0.12 5.25 17.90
C ALA A 181 -1.27 5.69 18.35
N GLU A 182 -2.06 6.27 17.45
CA GLU A 182 -3.36 6.86 17.77
C GLU A 182 -4.54 6.09 17.14
N GLU A 183 -4.27 5.22 16.16
CA GLU A 183 -5.29 4.56 15.35
C GLU A 183 -4.89 3.11 14.97
N ILE A 184 -5.83 2.17 15.09
CA ILE A 184 -5.79 0.85 14.44
C ILE A 184 -7.00 0.74 13.51
N LYS A 185 -6.79 0.20 12.31
CA LYS A 185 -7.88 -0.23 11.41
C LYS A 185 -7.86 -1.74 11.29
N VAL A 186 -8.99 -2.37 11.56
CA VAL A 186 -9.12 -3.83 11.57
C VAL A 186 -10.50 -4.24 11.03
N ALA A 187 -10.53 -5.21 10.12
CA ALA A 187 -11.78 -5.72 9.56
C ALA A 187 -12.42 -6.75 10.48
N VAL A 188 -13.76 -6.77 10.55
CA VAL A 188 -14.51 -7.86 11.20
C VAL A 188 -14.14 -9.18 10.50
N PRO A 189 -13.57 -10.17 11.22
CA PRO A 189 -13.04 -11.38 10.61
C PRO A 189 -14.15 -12.34 10.12
N ALA A 190 -13.75 -13.30 9.29
CA ALA A 190 -14.57 -14.46 8.97
C ALA A 190 -14.71 -15.38 10.21
N GLY A 191 -15.89 -15.96 10.44
CA GLY A 191 -16.12 -16.79 11.61
C GLY A 191 -17.55 -17.26 11.77
N GLU A 192 -17.79 -18.05 12.82
CA GLU A 192 -19.13 -18.52 13.18
C GLU A 192 -19.85 -17.44 14.01
N TYR A 193 -20.84 -16.80 13.40
CA TYR A 193 -21.65 -15.75 14.02
C TYR A 193 -23.12 -16.15 14.12
N ALA A 194 -23.83 -15.57 15.09
CA ALA A 194 -25.27 -15.75 15.20
C ALA A 194 -25.99 -15.16 13.96
N ALA A 195 -27.03 -15.85 13.49
CA ALA A 195 -27.84 -15.40 12.36
C ALA A 195 -28.71 -14.19 12.73
N GLY A 196 -28.71 -13.16 11.89
CA GLY A 196 -29.47 -11.92 12.08
C GLY A 196 -28.67 -10.86 12.83
N ASP A 197 -29.37 -9.90 13.42
CA ASP A 197 -28.74 -8.87 14.25
C ASP A 197 -28.29 -9.46 15.59
N SER A 198 -27.02 -9.24 15.92
CA SER A 198 -26.44 -9.68 17.18
C SER A 198 -25.52 -8.62 17.77
N GLN A 199 -25.42 -8.58 19.10
CA GLN A 199 -24.54 -7.69 19.82
C GLN A 199 -23.23 -8.42 20.13
N MET A 200 -22.10 -7.78 19.82
CA MET A 200 -20.77 -8.37 19.92
C MET A 200 -19.82 -7.47 20.71
N ALA A 201 -19.12 -8.05 21.68
CA ALA A 201 -18.04 -7.36 22.38
C ALA A 201 -16.76 -7.38 21.55
N ILE A 202 -16.05 -6.25 21.53
CA ILE A 202 -14.71 -6.16 20.95
C ILE A 202 -13.73 -5.98 22.11
N THR A 203 -12.64 -6.74 22.10
CA THR A 203 -11.55 -6.56 23.07
C THR A 203 -10.21 -6.52 22.36
N ALA A 204 -9.20 -5.91 22.98
CA ALA A 204 -7.85 -5.85 22.44
C ALA A 204 -6.82 -6.32 23.47
N GLU A 205 -5.72 -6.91 23.01
CA GLU A 205 -4.64 -7.39 23.87
C GLU A 205 -3.42 -6.47 23.81
N TRP A 206 -3.00 -5.99 24.99
CA TRP A 206 -1.76 -5.26 25.21
C TRP A 206 -0.90 -6.03 26.22
N GLY A 207 0.20 -6.63 25.76
CA GLY A 207 1.04 -7.49 26.60
C GLY A 207 0.24 -8.69 27.14
N THR A 208 0.02 -8.73 28.46
CA THR A 208 -0.83 -9.74 29.12
C THR A 208 -2.19 -9.18 29.58
N ALA A 209 -2.48 -7.92 29.27
CA ALA A 209 -3.71 -7.24 29.65
C ALA A 209 -4.71 -7.24 28.49
N THR A 210 -6.00 -7.20 28.85
CA THR A 210 -7.11 -7.08 27.90
C THR A 210 -7.79 -5.72 28.10
N ILE A 211 -8.05 -5.04 26.99
CA ILE A 211 -8.77 -3.77 26.92
C ILE A 211 -10.17 -4.07 26.39
N ASP A 212 -11.20 -3.62 27.10
CA ASP A 212 -12.58 -3.62 26.58
C ASP A 212 -12.74 -2.44 25.64
N VAL A 213 -12.93 -2.73 24.35
CA VAL A 213 -13.05 -1.72 23.29
C VAL A 213 -14.47 -1.17 23.23
N THR A 214 -15.47 -2.04 23.40
CA THR A 214 -16.88 -1.71 23.25
C THR A 214 -17.47 -1.01 24.48
N GLY A 215 -16.98 -1.33 25.67
CA GLY A 215 -17.55 -0.81 26.92
C GLY A 215 -19.05 -1.10 27.02
N GLU A 216 -19.85 -0.06 27.27
CA GLU A 216 -21.31 -0.20 27.41
C GLU A 216 -22.06 -0.38 26.08
N THR A 217 -21.48 0.08 24.96
CA THR A 217 -22.10 0.02 23.63
C THR A 217 -21.41 -1.07 22.82
N LEU A 218 -22.06 -2.23 22.73
CA LEU A 218 -21.57 -3.35 21.93
C LEU A 218 -21.67 -3.05 20.42
N PHE A 219 -20.82 -3.69 19.64
CA PHE A 219 -20.86 -3.62 18.19
C PHE A 219 -22.05 -4.42 17.67
N THR A 220 -22.86 -3.84 16.78
CA THR A 220 -24.00 -4.56 16.17
C THR A 220 -23.55 -5.26 14.90
N LEU A 221 -23.50 -6.59 14.95
CA LEU A 221 -23.16 -7.42 13.79
C LEU A 221 -24.44 -7.83 13.05
N HIS A 222 -24.49 -7.50 11.76
CA HIS A 222 -25.54 -7.89 10.83
C HIS A 222 -25.09 -9.10 10.01
N THR A 223 -25.82 -10.21 10.13
CA THR A 223 -25.65 -11.40 9.28
C THR A 223 -27.00 -11.77 8.65
N PRO A 224 -27.03 -12.38 7.45
CA PRO A 224 -28.28 -12.86 6.86
C PRO A 224 -28.96 -13.91 7.72
N LYS A 225 -30.26 -13.74 7.91
CA LYS A 225 -31.13 -14.72 8.57
C LYS A 225 -32.35 -14.99 7.72
N PHE A 226 -32.44 -16.19 7.19
CA PHE A 226 -33.61 -16.66 6.46
C PHE A 226 -34.68 -17.16 7.43
N ASP A 227 -35.94 -16.88 7.14
CA ASP A 227 -37.05 -17.60 7.75
C ASP A 227 -37.01 -19.08 7.31
N ALA A 228 -37.65 -19.95 8.09
CA ALA A 228 -37.66 -21.38 7.78
C ALA A 228 -38.30 -21.64 6.40
N ALA A 229 -37.46 -21.97 5.41
CA ALA A 229 -37.89 -22.32 4.07
C ALA A 229 -38.05 -23.84 3.95
N SER A 230 -39.21 -24.28 3.45
CA SER A 230 -39.48 -25.70 3.20
C SER A 230 -40.51 -25.88 2.10
N GLN A 231 -40.38 -26.95 1.34
CA GLN A 231 -41.40 -27.41 0.40
C GLN A 231 -42.28 -28.48 1.06
N GLY A 232 -43.58 -28.43 0.78
CA GLY A 232 -44.53 -29.48 1.17
C GLY A 232 -44.20 -30.83 0.54
N GLU A 233 -44.86 -31.89 1.01
CA GLU A 233 -44.73 -33.21 0.40
C GLU A 233 -45.24 -33.17 -1.05
N GLY A 234 -44.37 -33.56 -2.00
CA GLY A 234 -44.69 -33.55 -3.43
C GLY A 234 -44.63 -32.17 -4.11
N GLU A 235 -44.20 -31.11 -3.40
CA GLU A 235 -43.88 -29.83 -4.02
C GLU A 235 -42.44 -29.85 -4.57
N GLN A 236 -42.28 -29.28 -5.76
CA GLN A 236 -40.98 -29.01 -6.38
C GLN A 236 -41.06 -27.73 -7.21
N ASN A 237 -39.93 -27.06 -7.38
CA ASN A 237 -39.77 -26.04 -8.42
C ASN A 237 -39.34 -26.68 -9.74
N VAL A 238 -39.48 -25.95 -10.84
CA VAL A 238 -38.90 -26.30 -12.14
C VAL A 238 -37.83 -25.28 -12.53
N LEU A 239 -36.95 -25.64 -13.48
CA LEU A 239 -35.98 -24.69 -14.02
C LEU A 239 -36.69 -23.44 -14.59
N GLY A 240 -36.15 -22.26 -14.29
CA GLY A 240 -36.72 -20.97 -14.66
C GLY A 240 -37.72 -20.40 -13.65
N ASP A 241 -38.15 -21.17 -12.64
CA ASP A 241 -39.03 -20.65 -11.59
C ASP A 241 -38.32 -19.58 -10.76
N GLU A 242 -39.07 -18.54 -10.41
CA GLU A 242 -38.70 -17.56 -9.40
C GLU A 242 -39.25 -17.98 -8.04
N VAL A 243 -38.41 -17.90 -7.01
CA VAL A 243 -38.73 -18.22 -5.62
C VAL A 243 -38.31 -17.06 -4.73
N THR A 244 -39.24 -16.56 -3.93
CA THR A 244 -38.97 -15.53 -2.93
C THR A 244 -38.80 -16.15 -1.56
N PHE A 245 -37.70 -15.80 -0.90
CA PHE A 245 -37.42 -16.10 0.49
C PHE A 245 -37.54 -14.82 1.34
N THR A 246 -37.96 -14.98 2.59
CA THR A 246 -38.11 -13.88 3.56
C THR A 246 -37.11 -14.04 4.70
N GLY A 247 -36.79 -12.94 5.39
CA GLY A 247 -35.83 -12.96 6.47
C GLY A 247 -35.40 -11.58 6.96
N GLN A 248 -34.17 -11.49 7.45
CA GLN A 248 -33.50 -10.28 7.91
C GLN A 248 -32.10 -10.19 7.29
N ASN A 249 -31.66 -8.97 6.98
CA ASN A 249 -30.37 -8.64 6.37
C ASN A 249 -30.06 -9.44 5.10
N LEU A 250 -31.10 -9.75 4.29
CA LEU A 250 -30.94 -10.54 3.06
C LEU A 250 -30.31 -9.74 1.92
N ASP A 251 -30.28 -8.42 2.02
CA ASP A 251 -29.51 -7.52 1.16
C ASP A 251 -27.99 -7.72 1.28
N LEU A 252 -27.51 -8.33 2.36
CA LEU A 252 -26.10 -8.70 2.51
C LEU A 252 -25.70 -9.95 1.70
N VAL A 253 -26.66 -10.68 1.14
CA VAL A 253 -26.40 -11.89 0.35
C VAL A 253 -25.84 -11.52 -1.02
N SER A 254 -24.65 -12.01 -1.32
CA SER A 254 -23.96 -11.76 -2.60
C SER A 254 -24.24 -12.83 -3.65
N SER A 255 -24.57 -14.06 -3.24
CA SER A 255 -24.97 -15.14 -4.15
C SER A 255 -25.82 -16.19 -3.43
N MET A 256 -26.59 -16.97 -4.20
CA MET A 256 -27.27 -18.16 -3.69
C MET A 256 -26.93 -19.36 -4.57
N LYS A 257 -26.90 -20.56 -3.99
CA LYS A 257 -26.60 -21.82 -4.67
C LYS A 257 -27.62 -22.89 -4.33
N TRP A 258 -27.93 -23.72 -5.31
CA TRP A 258 -28.61 -25.00 -5.13
C TRP A 258 -27.63 -26.14 -5.44
N GLY A 259 -27.18 -26.83 -4.40
CA GLY A 259 -26.00 -27.70 -4.48
C GLY A 259 -24.78 -26.90 -4.95
N GLU A 260 -24.19 -27.33 -6.05
CA GLU A 260 -23.04 -26.66 -6.67
C GLU A 260 -23.44 -25.55 -7.68
N TYR A 261 -24.71 -25.48 -8.08
CA TYR A 261 -25.19 -24.56 -9.12
C TYR A 261 -25.52 -23.19 -8.54
N ASP A 262 -24.94 -22.13 -9.11
CA ASP A 262 -25.30 -20.75 -8.78
C ASP A 262 -26.72 -20.44 -9.24
N LEU A 263 -27.47 -19.73 -8.40
CA LEU A 263 -28.80 -19.23 -8.72
C LEU A 263 -28.72 -17.78 -9.18
N ILE A 264 -29.71 -17.37 -9.95
CA ILE A 264 -29.83 -15.98 -10.40
C ILE A 264 -30.54 -15.20 -9.29
N VAL A 265 -29.85 -14.26 -8.65
CA VAL A 265 -30.47 -13.35 -7.67
C VAL A 265 -31.17 -12.22 -8.44
N MET A 266 -32.50 -12.22 -8.41
CA MET A 266 -33.34 -11.26 -9.13
C MET A 266 -33.45 -9.95 -8.36
N THR A 267 -33.73 -10.04 -7.06
CA THR A 267 -33.86 -8.91 -6.15
C THR A 267 -33.35 -9.33 -4.78
N ALA A 268 -32.57 -8.48 -4.11
CA ALA A 268 -32.18 -8.67 -2.72
C ALA A 268 -32.44 -7.37 -1.94
N GLU A 269 -33.36 -7.44 -0.99
CA GLU A 269 -33.69 -6.38 -0.05
C GLU A 269 -33.54 -6.94 1.37
N ALA A 270 -33.43 -6.08 2.38
CA ALA A 270 -33.16 -6.53 3.76
C ALA A 270 -34.13 -7.59 4.28
N GLY A 271 -35.41 -7.55 3.86
CA GLY A 271 -36.44 -8.49 4.30
C GLY A 271 -36.75 -9.63 3.33
N THR A 272 -36.33 -9.54 2.08
CA THR A 272 -36.75 -10.44 1.01
C THR A 272 -35.66 -10.62 -0.04
N ILE A 273 -35.50 -11.85 -0.52
CA ILE A 273 -34.65 -12.15 -1.67
C ILE A 273 -35.41 -13.04 -2.63
N THR A 274 -35.44 -12.66 -3.91
CA THR A 274 -36.04 -13.46 -4.98
C THR A 274 -34.92 -14.01 -5.84
N VAL A 275 -34.92 -15.32 -6.04
CA VAL A 275 -33.96 -16.01 -6.88
C VAL A 275 -34.67 -16.82 -7.95
N LYS A 276 -33.98 -17.06 -9.05
CA LYS A 276 -34.46 -17.89 -10.15
C LYS A 276 -33.53 -19.07 -10.36
N PHE A 277 -34.11 -20.25 -10.55
CA PHE A 277 -33.36 -21.45 -10.91
C PHE A 277 -32.92 -21.36 -12.37
N PRO A 278 -31.61 -21.37 -12.67
CA PRO A 278 -31.18 -21.22 -14.05
C PRO A 278 -31.54 -22.42 -14.92
N THR A 279 -31.73 -22.15 -16.21
CA THR A 279 -32.06 -23.19 -17.19
C THR A 279 -30.86 -24.04 -17.62
N SER A 280 -29.63 -23.67 -17.25
CA SER A 280 -28.43 -24.44 -17.58
C SER A 280 -28.15 -25.62 -16.63
N ILE A 281 -28.87 -25.71 -15.50
CA ILE A 281 -28.73 -26.83 -14.56
C ILE A 281 -28.90 -28.14 -15.33
N ALA A 282 -27.88 -29.01 -15.25
CA ALA A 282 -27.90 -30.26 -15.98
C ALA A 282 -29.01 -31.19 -15.47
N ALA A 283 -29.63 -31.93 -16.39
CA ALA A 283 -30.62 -32.94 -16.04
C ALA A 283 -30.02 -33.97 -15.08
N ALA A 284 -30.69 -34.18 -13.96
CA ALA A 284 -30.37 -35.22 -13.00
C ALA A 284 -31.13 -36.53 -13.31
N ASP A 285 -30.66 -37.63 -12.74
CA ASP A 285 -31.38 -38.90 -12.67
C ASP A 285 -31.46 -39.33 -11.18
N PRO A 286 -32.65 -39.29 -10.55
CA PRO A 286 -33.95 -38.91 -11.11
C PRO A 286 -34.06 -37.41 -11.45
N VAL A 287 -34.96 -37.06 -12.39
CA VAL A 287 -35.14 -35.69 -12.89
C VAL A 287 -35.54 -34.69 -11.81
N VAL A 288 -36.32 -35.13 -10.81
CA VAL A 288 -36.54 -34.35 -9.59
C VAL A 288 -35.43 -34.66 -8.62
N ALA A 289 -34.50 -33.74 -8.48
CA ALA A 289 -33.34 -33.84 -7.61
C ALA A 289 -33.54 -32.98 -6.36
N GLU A 290 -32.84 -33.33 -5.28
CA GLU A 290 -32.85 -32.61 -4.01
C GLU A 290 -31.42 -32.20 -3.67
N ALA A 291 -31.21 -30.92 -3.37
CA ALA A 291 -29.92 -30.39 -2.95
C ALA A 291 -30.07 -29.32 -1.88
N THR A 292 -28.98 -29.03 -1.17
CA THR A 292 -28.94 -27.96 -0.17
C THR A 292 -29.01 -26.59 -0.85
N LEU A 293 -29.81 -25.70 -0.30
CA LEU A 293 -29.89 -24.30 -0.71
C LEU A 293 -29.02 -23.47 0.24
N THR A 294 -28.03 -22.77 -0.30
CA THR A 294 -27.10 -21.94 0.49
C THR A 294 -27.03 -20.52 -0.02
N ALA A 295 -26.69 -19.57 0.85
CA ALA A 295 -26.45 -18.18 0.51
C ALA A 295 -25.05 -17.76 0.96
N GLN A 296 -24.33 -17.03 0.11
CA GLN A 296 -23.02 -16.47 0.42
C GLN A 296 -23.13 -14.98 0.74
N TRP A 297 -22.30 -14.48 1.67
CA TRP A 297 -22.34 -13.10 2.15
C TRP A 297 -21.01 -12.69 2.80
N GLY A 298 -20.78 -11.40 3.05
CA GLY A 298 -19.58 -10.90 3.73
C GLY A 298 -18.28 -10.98 2.92
N THR A 299 -17.20 -10.39 3.44
CA THR A 299 -15.86 -10.43 2.84
C THR A 299 -14.80 -10.64 3.93
N PRO A 300 -14.12 -11.80 4.03
CA PRO A 300 -14.20 -12.97 3.14
C PRO A 300 -15.58 -13.65 3.13
N ALA A 301 -15.91 -14.32 2.03
CA ALA A 301 -17.22 -14.94 1.82
C ALA A 301 -17.55 -15.98 2.90
N GLN A 302 -18.66 -15.75 3.61
CA GLN A 302 -19.32 -16.66 4.54
C GLN A 302 -20.45 -17.41 3.85
N THR A 303 -20.88 -18.54 4.41
CA THR A 303 -21.98 -19.35 3.88
C THR A 303 -23.04 -19.59 4.95
N THR A 304 -24.31 -19.40 4.62
CA THR A 304 -25.45 -19.79 5.46
C THR A 304 -26.34 -20.78 4.71
N THR A 305 -26.94 -21.72 5.43
CA THR A 305 -27.89 -22.68 4.86
C THR A 305 -29.29 -22.07 4.89
N VAL A 306 -29.93 -21.99 3.73
CA VAL A 306 -31.32 -21.51 3.57
C VAL A 306 -32.30 -22.67 3.75
N ALA A 307 -32.01 -23.81 3.13
CA ALA A 307 -32.73 -25.06 3.30
C ALA A 307 -31.77 -26.24 3.15
N SER A 308 -31.84 -27.23 4.03
CA SER A 308 -30.98 -28.42 3.94
C SER A 308 -31.26 -29.28 2.71
N ALA A 309 -32.49 -29.22 2.21
CA ALA A 309 -33.02 -29.99 1.11
C ALA A 309 -34.08 -29.18 0.35
N TRP A 310 -33.85 -28.94 -0.94
CA TRP A 310 -34.76 -28.25 -1.84
C TRP A 310 -34.91 -29.05 -3.14
N ARG A 311 -36.15 -29.37 -3.51
CA ARG A 311 -36.50 -30.17 -4.68
C ARG A 311 -36.67 -29.30 -5.92
N LEU A 312 -36.02 -29.74 -6.99
CA LEU A 312 -36.02 -29.10 -8.29
C LEU A 312 -36.20 -30.16 -9.38
N ASP A 313 -37.19 -29.98 -10.23
CA ASP A 313 -37.31 -30.71 -11.49
C ASP A 313 -36.32 -30.11 -12.51
N THR A 314 -35.30 -30.89 -12.79
CA THR A 314 -34.18 -30.55 -13.69
C THR A 314 -34.45 -30.93 -15.15
N THR A 315 -35.71 -31.17 -15.52
CA THR A 315 -36.08 -31.43 -16.92
C THR A 315 -35.59 -30.28 -17.80
N PRO A 316 -34.68 -30.53 -18.77
CA PRO A 316 -34.11 -29.45 -19.57
C PRO A 316 -35.17 -28.72 -20.38
N VAL A 317 -35.29 -27.43 -20.13
CA VAL A 317 -35.78 -26.46 -21.10
C VAL A 317 -34.56 -26.00 -21.89
N GLY A 318 -34.61 -26.04 -23.23
CA GLY A 318 -33.45 -25.67 -24.08
C GLY A 318 -32.86 -24.30 -23.69
N PRO A 319 -31.64 -23.96 -24.15
CA PRO A 319 -30.91 -22.81 -23.63
C PRO A 319 -31.77 -21.55 -23.72
N ALA A 320 -32.13 -20.99 -22.58
CA ALA A 320 -32.95 -19.80 -22.54
C ALA A 320 -32.17 -18.62 -23.14
N LYS A 321 -32.91 -17.67 -23.70
CA LYS A 321 -32.33 -16.45 -24.26
C LYS A 321 -31.55 -15.72 -23.15
N PRO A 322 -30.28 -15.33 -23.39
CA PRO A 322 -29.53 -14.51 -22.45
C PRO A 322 -30.19 -13.15 -22.24
N GLU A 323 -30.22 -12.68 -21.00
CA GLU A 323 -30.74 -11.36 -20.65
C GLU A 323 -29.68 -10.55 -19.91
N LEU A 324 -29.50 -9.29 -20.31
CA LEU A 324 -28.52 -8.41 -19.71
C LEU A 324 -29.10 -7.73 -18.47
N ILE A 325 -28.35 -7.72 -17.37
CA ILE A 325 -28.58 -6.84 -16.21
C ILE A 325 -27.58 -5.68 -16.23
N SER A 326 -26.28 -5.97 -16.36
CA SER A 326 -25.25 -4.93 -16.40
C SER A 326 -23.97 -5.37 -17.11
N MET A 327 -23.21 -4.39 -17.60
CA MET A 327 -21.87 -4.58 -18.13
C MET A 327 -20.90 -3.66 -17.41
N THR A 328 -19.76 -4.17 -16.94
CA THR A 328 -18.75 -3.40 -16.21
C THR A 328 -17.35 -3.72 -16.72
N ALA A 329 -16.60 -2.71 -17.16
CA ALA A 329 -15.24 -2.85 -17.67
C ALA A 329 -14.20 -2.85 -16.52
N GLN A 330 -13.29 -3.83 -16.55
CA GLN A 330 -12.11 -3.92 -15.70
C GLN A 330 -11.23 -2.68 -15.94
N ASP A 331 -11.25 -1.72 -15.02
CA ASP A 331 -10.51 -0.45 -15.06
C ASP A 331 -11.10 0.67 -15.94
N GLY A 332 -12.36 0.57 -16.35
CA GLY A 332 -13.06 1.65 -17.06
C GLY A 332 -13.34 2.90 -16.21
N GLY A 333 -12.99 2.87 -14.91
CA GLY A 333 -13.29 3.92 -13.94
C GLY A 333 -14.78 4.03 -13.63
N GLU A 334 -15.17 5.07 -12.90
CA GLU A 334 -16.58 5.35 -12.56
C GLU A 334 -17.46 5.56 -13.79
N GLU A 335 -16.87 6.01 -14.90
CA GLU A 335 -17.57 6.21 -16.18
C GLU A 335 -17.69 4.91 -17.02
N ASN A 336 -17.19 3.79 -16.52
CA ASN A 336 -17.32 2.47 -17.15
C ASN A 336 -16.83 2.45 -18.62
N LYS A 337 -15.64 3.00 -18.88
CA LYS A 337 -15.05 3.13 -20.22
C LYS A 337 -14.54 1.81 -20.77
N PHE A 338 -14.91 1.48 -22.01
CA PHE A 338 -14.49 0.24 -22.66
C PHE A 338 -13.23 0.50 -23.49
N TYR A 339 -12.06 0.41 -22.84
CA TYR A 339 -10.76 0.47 -23.51
C TYR A 339 -10.42 -0.86 -24.18
N LEU A 340 -9.64 -0.83 -25.26
CA LEU A 340 -9.21 -2.04 -25.97
C LEU A 340 -8.47 -3.00 -25.05
N GLY A 341 -8.65 -4.31 -25.26
CA GLY A 341 -7.97 -5.35 -24.49
C GLY A 341 -8.44 -5.49 -23.03
N LYS A 342 -9.37 -4.64 -22.55
CA LYS A 342 -9.95 -4.78 -21.22
C LYS A 342 -11.04 -5.83 -21.19
N THR A 343 -11.10 -6.56 -20.08
CA THR A 343 -12.20 -7.48 -19.80
C THR A 343 -13.43 -6.67 -19.42
N VAL A 344 -14.58 -7.07 -19.95
CA VAL A 344 -15.91 -6.60 -19.56
C VAL A 344 -16.61 -7.76 -18.87
N THR A 345 -16.99 -7.54 -17.61
CA THR A 345 -17.84 -8.45 -16.85
C THR A 345 -19.29 -8.13 -17.14
N VAL A 346 -20.03 -9.13 -17.60
CA VAL A 346 -21.45 -9.06 -17.91
C VAL A 346 -22.21 -9.83 -16.83
N LYS A 347 -23.16 -9.17 -16.17
CA LYS A 347 -24.11 -9.80 -15.26
C LYS A 347 -25.47 -9.88 -15.92
N GLY A 348 -26.19 -10.96 -15.68
CA GLY A 348 -27.43 -11.23 -16.39
C GLY A 348 -28.06 -12.56 -16.02
N GLU A 349 -28.96 -13.01 -16.90
CA GLU A 349 -29.64 -14.31 -16.80
C GLU A 349 -29.28 -15.20 -17.97
N ASN A 350 -29.23 -16.51 -17.72
CA ASN A 350 -29.00 -17.56 -18.74
C ASN A 350 -27.72 -17.35 -19.56
N LEU A 351 -26.71 -16.70 -18.96
CA LEU A 351 -25.48 -16.34 -19.65
C LEU A 351 -24.59 -17.55 -20.00
N ALA A 352 -24.83 -18.72 -19.38
CA ALA A 352 -24.13 -19.97 -19.67
C ALA A 352 -24.30 -20.44 -21.12
N SER A 353 -25.36 -19.97 -21.80
CA SER A 353 -25.64 -20.27 -23.20
C SER A 353 -24.87 -19.39 -24.20
N ILE A 354 -24.12 -18.40 -23.72
CA ILE A 354 -23.36 -17.48 -24.57
C ILE A 354 -22.14 -18.19 -25.17
N GLU A 355 -22.03 -18.08 -26.50
CA GLU A 355 -20.94 -18.64 -27.31
C GLU A 355 -19.93 -17.56 -27.73
N GLY A 356 -20.26 -16.28 -27.57
CA GLY A 356 -19.38 -15.15 -27.87
C GLY A 356 -20.10 -13.81 -27.82
N PHE A 357 -19.35 -12.74 -28.04
CA PHE A 357 -19.90 -11.38 -28.14
C PHE A 357 -19.45 -10.71 -29.43
N THR A 358 -20.16 -9.66 -29.82
CA THR A 358 -19.69 -8.70 -30.83
C THR A 358 -19.80 -7.28 -30.30
N VAL A 359 -18.79 -6.47 -30.59
CA VAL A 359 -18.73 -5.03 -30.27
C VAL A 359 -18.57 -4.27 -31.59
N ASP A 360 -19.54 -3.44 -31.96
CA ASP A 360 -19.64 -2.82 -33.30
C ASP A 360 -19.53 -3.85 -34.45
N GLY A 361 -20.05 -5.07 -34.23
CA GLY A 361 -19.95 -6.18 -35.18
C GLY A 361 -18.58 -6.89 -35.23
N VAL A 362 -17.59 -6.43 -34.47
CA VAL A 362 -16.29 -7.11 -34.31
C VAL A 362 -16.42 -8.20 -33.25
N LYS A 363 -16.00 -9.42 -33.58
CA LYS A 363 -16.03 -10.55 -32.64
C LYS A 363 -15.12 -10.25 -31.44
N ALA A 364 -15.67 -10.41 -30.24
CA ALA A 364 -14.96 -10.32 -28.97
C ALA A 364 -14.66 -11.73 -28.42
N GLU A 365 -13.49 -11.88 -27.82
CA GLU A 365 -13.05 -13.14 -27.20
C GLU A 365 -13.70 -13.30 -25.83
N LEU A 366 -14.18 -14.52 -25.52
CA LEU A 366 -14.68 -14.86 -24.17
C LEU A 366 -13.52 -15.06 -23.21
N VAL A 367 -13.69 -14.59 -21.98
CA VAL A 367 -12.78 -14.91 -20.87
C VAL A 367 -13.42 -16.00 -20.03
N GLY A 368 -12.78 -17.17 -19.99
CA GLY A 368 -13.30 -18.33 -19.27
C GLY A 368 -14.59 -18.90 -19.87
N THR A 369 -15.28 -19.73 -19.08
CA THR A 369 -16.58 -20.31 -19.44
C THR A 369 -17.70 -19.50 -18.78
N PRO A 370 -18.67 -18.96 -19.54
CA PRO A 370 -19.83 -18.30 -18.96
C PRO A 370 -20.60 -19.19 -17.97
N THR A 371 -21.09 -18.59 -16.89
CA THR A 371 -22.09 -19.17 -15.97
C THR A 371 -23.44 -18.54 -16.25
N ASP A 372 -24.53 -18.97 -15.61
CA ASP A 372 -25.84 -18.34 -15.85
C ASP A 372 -25.93 -16.88 -15.44
N VAL A 373 -25.10 -16.48 -14.49
CA VAL A 373 -25.14 -15.14 -13.87
C VAL A 373 -24.01 -14.24 -14.33
N GLU A 374 -22.97 -14.81 -14.95
CA GLU A 374 -21.80 -14.06 -15.37
C GLU A 374 -21.21 -14.58 -16.69
N ALA A 375 -20.91 -13.66 -17.59
CA ALA A 375 -20.05 -13.90 -18.73
C ALA A 375 -18.99 -12.80 -18.80
N GLN A 376 -17.85 -13.08 -19.43
CA GLN A 376 -16.80 -12.10 -19.60
C GLN A 376 -16.30 -12.10 -21.03
N PHE A 377 -15.98 -10.92 -21.56
CA PHE A 377 -15.35 -10.79 -22.88
C PHE A 377 -14.28 -9.70 -22.90
N ILE A 378 -13.34 -9.80 -23.83
CA ILE A 378 -12.30 -8.78 -24.06
C ILE A 378 -12.80 -7.79 -25.11
N VAL A 379 -12.71 -6.48 -24.81
CA VAL A 379 -12.99 -5.42 -25.79
C VAL A 379 -12.06 -5.59 -27.00
N PRO A 380 -12.58 -5.84 -28.21
CA PRO A 380 -11.76 -6.29 -29.33
C PRO A 380 -10.95 -5.14 -29.94
N ASP A 381 -9.71 -5.43 -30.32
CA ASP A 381 -8.78 -4.48 -30.93
C ASP A 381 -9.10 -4.14 -32.40
N GLY A 382 -9.89 -5.00 -33.07
CA GLY A 382 -10.28 -4.88 -34.48
C GLY A 382 -11.27 -3.76 -34.81
N VAL A 383 -11.63 -2.90 -33.86
CA VAL A 383 -12.52 -1.76 -34.11
C VAL A 383 -11.86 -0.72 -35.04
N THR A 384 -12.64 -0.23 -36.00
CA THR A 384 -12.09 0.58 -37.11
C THR A 384 -12.11 2.08 -36.86
N PHE A 385 -13.00 2.58 -35.99
CA PHE A 385 -13.06 3.99 -35.63
C PHE A 385 -11.80 4.45 -34.87
N THR A 386 -11.49 5.74 -34.96
CA THR A 386 -10.26 6.36 -34.41
C THR A 386 -10.54 7.31 -33.25
N GLU A 387 -11.80 7.65 -33.02
CA GLU A 387 -12.28 8.42 -31.87
C GLU A 387 -13.31 7.58 -31.08
N ALA A 388 -13.36 7.78 -29.77
CA ALA A 388 -14.29 7.15 -28.86
C ALA A 388 -15.73 7.27 -29.39
N LYS A 389 -16.42 6.13 -29.42
CA LYS A 389 -17.70 6.02 -30.10
C LYS A 389 -18.63 5.10 -29.32
N GLU A 390 -19.88 5.51 -29.20
CA GLU A 390 -20.94 4.65 -28.69
C GLU A 390 -21.32 3.61 -29.77
N VAL A 391 -21.21 2.33 -29.42
CA VAL A 391 -21.42 1.20 -30.35
C VAL A 391 -22.25 0.11 -29.71
N SER A 392 -22.90 -0.72 -30.53
CA SER A 392 -23.72 -1.84 -30.06
C SER A 392 -22.86 -2.99 -29.52
N VAL A 393 -23.29 -3.58 -28.41
CA VAL A 393 -22.79 -4.85 -27.87
C VAL A 393 -23.88 -5.90 -28.02
N LYS A 394 -23.53 -7.06 -28.58
CA LYS A 394 -24.45 -8.19 -28.75
C LYS A 394 -23.84 -9.47 -28.23
N ALA A 395 -24.66 -10.35 -27.65
CA ALA A 395 -24.26 -11.70 -27.31
C ALA A 395 -24.72 -12.70 -28.39
N LEU A 396 -23.87 -13.67 -28.68
CA LEU A 396 -24.11 -14.79 -29.58
C LEU A 396 -24.50 -16.01 -28.75
N TYR A 397 -25.60 -16.68 -29.08
CA TYR A 397 -26.07 -17.86 -28.34
C TYR A 397 -26.79 -18.86 -29.25
N ASN A 398 -26.87 -20.11 -28.82
CA ASN A 398 -27.65 -21.17 -29.47
C ASN A 398 -27.41 -21.27 -30.99
N GLY A 399 -26.15 -21.39 -31.41
CA GLY A 399 -25.80 -21.54 -32.81
C GLY A 399 -25.98 -20.28 -33.66
N SER A 400 -25.40 -19.16 -33.22
CA SER A 400 -25.35 -17.85 -33.91
C SER A 400 -26.62 -16.98 -33.85
N ASN A 401 -27.54 -17.22 -32.91
CA ASN A 401 -28.56 -16.21 -32.63
C ASN A 401 -27.92 -15.00 -31.94
N GLU A 402 -28.39 -13.81 -32.27
CA GLU A 402 -27.94 -12.57 -31.64
C GLU A 402 -29.00 -12.06 -30.66
N VAL A 403 -28.55 -11.60 -29.49
CA VAL A 403 -29.35 -10.78 -28.58
C VAL A 403 -28.64 -9.45 -28.35
N ASP A 404 -29.41 -8.37 -28.44
CA ASP A 404 -28.92 -7.02 -28.21
C ASP A 404 -28.74 -6.76 -26.72
N PHE A 405 -27.50 -6.43 -26.33
CA PHE A 405 -27.09 -6.08 -24.98
C PHE A 405 -26.90 -4.56 -24.84
N GLY A 406 -27.44 -3.77 -25.77
CA GLY A 406 -27.42 -2.31 -25.72
C GLY A 406 -26.13 -1.73 -26.30
N THR A 407 -25.75 -0.56 -25.80
CA THR A 407 -24.59 0.20 -26.29
C THR A 407 -23.53 0.41 -25.22
N ALA A 408 -22.28 0.60 -25.65
CA ALA A 408 -21.17 0.98 -24.79
C ALA A 408 -20.29 2.03 -25.49
N MET A 409 -19.73 2.95 -24.71
CA MET A 409 -18.72 3.90 -25.20
C MET A 409 -17.36 3.20 -25.28
N VAL A 410 -16.90 2.90 -26.49
CA VAL A 410 -15.64 2.20 -26.74
C VAL A 410 -14.56 3.19 -27.13
N TYR A 411 -13.40 3.08 -26.49
CA TYR A 411 -12.23 3.92 -26.72
C TYR A 411 -11.24 3.13 -27.58
N PRO A 412 -10.87 3.60 -28.79
CA PRO A 412 -10.07 2.84 -29.76
C PRO A 412 -8.57 2.84 -29.45
N PHE A 413 -8.23 2.71 -28.16
CA PHE A 413 -6.89 2.65 -27.61
C PHE A 413 -6.90 1.94 -26.24
N TYR A 414 -5.72 1.56 -25.78
CA TYR A 414 -5.52 0.87 -24.51
C TYR A 414 -5.29 1.88 -23.38
N TYR A 415 -5.68 1.49 -22.16
CA TYR A 415 -5.38 2.24 -20.94
C TYR A 415 -4.90 1.30 -19.83
N TYR A 416 -3.81 1.68 -19.19
CA TYR A 416 -3.19 0.94 -18.09
C TYR A 416 -3.02 1.89 -16.91
N LYS A 417 -3.47 1.47 -15.73
CA LYS A 417 -3.45 2.29 -14.52
C LYS A 417 -2.50 1.69 -13.48
N GLY A 418 -1.79 2.53 -12.74
CA GLY A 418 -1.02 2.14 -11.57
C GLY A 418 0.16 1.21 -11.88
N ILE A 419 0.78 1.35 -13.05
CA ILE A 419 1.96 0.57 -13.41
C ILE A 419 3.12 1.01 -12.51
N ARG A 420 3.78 0.07 -11.84
CA ARG A 420 4.96 0.35 -11.00
C ARG A 420 6.20 -0.29 -11.59
N LEU A 421 7.26 0.50 -11.73
CA LEU A 421 8.58 0.03 -12.15
C LEU A 421 9.63 0.42 -11.11
N GLY A 422 10.59 -0.48 -10.87
CA GLY A 422 11.85 -0.13 -10.23
C GLY A 422 12.79 0.57 -11.22
N ILE A 423 13.94 1.03 -10.73
CA ILE A 423 14.91 1.76 -11.56
C ILE A 423 16.19 0.97 -11.80
N GLY A 424 16.70 1.05 -13.03
CA GLY A 424 18.03 0.56 -13.40
C GLY A 424 19.15 1.23 -12.60
N SER A 425 20.10 0.42 -12.14
CA SER A 425 21.39 0.82 -11.58
C SER A 425 22.48 -0.16 -12.01
N ASN A 426 23.59 0.36 -12.55
CA ASN A 426 24.76 -0.45 -12.90
C ASN A 426 25.59 -0.85 -11.66
N SER A 427 25.18 -0.48 -10.45
CA SER A 427 25.85 -0.84 -9.20
C SER A 427 25.13 -1.98 -8.49
N SER A 428 25.86 -3.07 -8.27
CA SER A 428 25.35 -4.26 -7.58
C SER A 428 24.97 -4.02 -6.12
N SER A 429 25.46 -2.94 -5.50
CA SER A 429 25.13 -2.62 -4.10
C SER A 429 23.84 -1.81 -3.94
N THR A 430 23.29 -1.33 -5.06
CA THR A 430 22.09 -0.47 -5.07
C THR A 430 20.96 -1.05 -5.92
N TYR A 431 21.22 -2.08 -6.71
CA TYR A 431 20.18 -2.73 -7.48
C TYR A 431 19.36 -3.64 -6.55
N THR A 432 18.04 -3.45 -6.52
CA THR A 432 17.13 -4.16 -5.61
C THR A 432 16.44 -5.33 -6.30
N GLU A 433 15.97 -6.32 -5.53
CA GLU A 433 15.14 -7.41 -6.06
C GLU A 433 13.85 -6.88 -6.68
N TYR A 434 13.20 -5.90 -6.04
CA TYR A 434 12.04 -5.21 -6.60
C TYR A 434 12.30 -4.65 -8.00
N ALA A 435 13.47 -4.04 -8.23
CA ALA A 435 13.86 -3.55 -9.55
C ALA A 435 14.18 -4.66 -10.55
N ALA A 436 14.64 -5.83 -10.08
CA ALA A 436 14.77 -7.03 -10.93
C ALA A 436 13.41 -7.55 -11.37
N ASP A 437 12.42 -7.57 -10.48
CA ASP A 437 11.09 -8.14 -10.73
C ASP A 437 10.19 -7.18 -11.54
N ASN A 438 10.42 -5.87 -11.42
CA ASN A 438 9.59 -4.82 -12.03
C ASN A 438 10.42 -3.90 -12.94
N ALA A 439 11.12 -4.49 -13.91
CA ALA A 439 12.16 -3.79 -14.67
C ALA A 439 11.63 -3.06 -15.90
N PHE A 440 10.76 -3.72 -16.67
CA PHE A 440 10.29 -3.25 -17.96
C PHE A 440 8.78 -3.27 -18.01
N PHE A 441 8.17 -2.27 -18.64
CA PHE A 441 6.75 -2.33 -19.04
C PHE A 441 6.65 -2.48 -20.54
N TYR A 442 5.85 -3.45 -21.00
CA TYR A 442 5.56 -3.69 -22.41
C TYR A 442 4.10 -3.30 -22.70
N PRO A 443 3.85 -2.12 -23.30
CA PRO A 443 2.49 -1.65 -23.57
C PRO A 443 1.70 -2.61 -24.46
N ASP A 444 2.35 -3.22 -25.46
CA ASP A 444 1.72 -4.20 -26.36
C ASP A 444 1.36 -5.53 -25.67
N LEU A 445 1.95 -5.82 -24.51
CA LEU A 445 1.63 -7.01 -23.71
C LEU A 445 0.74 -6.66 -22.50
N GLY A 446 0.56 -5.37 -22.21
CA GLY A 446 -0.17 -4.88 -21.04
C GLY A 446 0.39 -5.33 -19.69
N ARG A 447 1.68 -5.72 -19.61
CA ARG A 447 2.29 -6.26 -18.38
C ARG A 447 3.66 -5.68 -18.05
N VAL A 448 3.96 -5.66 -16.75
CA VAL A 448 5.31 -5.50 -16.22
C VAL A 448 6.07 -6.81 -16.38
N VAL A 449 7.35 -6.71 -16.72
CA VAL A 449 8.24 -7.82 -17.04
C VAL A 449 9.51 -7.69 -16.20
N SER A 450 9.92 -8.81 -15.59
CA SER A 450 11.14 -8.90 -14.82
C SER A 450 12.39 -8.91 -15.73
N THR A 451 13.56 -8.64 -15.16
CA THR A 451 14.84 -8.83 -15.84
C THR A 451 15.11 -10.28 -16.22
N TYR A 452 14.52 -11.23 -15.47
CA TYR A 452 14.63 -12.66 -15.76
C TYR A 452 13.81 -12.99 -17.00
N ASP A 453 12.51 -12.69 -17.00
CA ASP A 453 11.60 -12.93 -18.12
C ASP A 453 12.12 -12.26 -19.40
N TRP A 454 12.56 -11.00 -19.31
CA TRP A 454 13.12 -10.29 -20.46
C TRP A 454 14.28 -11.05 -21.10
N TYR A 455 15.18 -11.60 -20.27
CA TYR A 455 16.34 -12.33 -20.74
C TYR A 455 15.97 -13.75 -21.18
N ASP A 456 15.23 -14.49 -20.37
CA ASP A 456 14.97 -15.92 -20.57
C ASP A 456 14.00 -16.15 -21.74
N GLU A 457 12.95 -15.33 -21.85
CA GLU A 457 12.01 -15.32 -22.97
C GLU A 457 12.57 -14.64 -24.23
N ALA A 458 13.74 -13.98 -24.12
CA ALA A 458 14.39 -13.26 -25.20
C ALA A 458 13.48 -12.21 -25.87
N LEU A 459 12.82 -11.38 -25.06
CA LEU A 459 11.85 -10.37 -25.54
C LEU A 459 12.47 -9.29 -26.44
N ASP A 460 13.79 -9.09 -26.36
CA ASP A 460 14.60 -8.44 -27.40
C ASP A 460 15.79 -9.34 -27.75
N PRO A 461 15.63 -10.25 -28.72
CA PRO A 461 16.63 -11.28 -29.00
C PRO A 461 17.93 -10.68 -29.54
N TYR A 462 17.86 -9.54 -30.25
CA TYR A 462 19.02 -8.87 -30.79
C TYR A 462 19.83 -8.19 -29.69
N ALA A 463 19.20 -7.49 -28.74
CA ALA A 463 19.88 -6.89 -27.60
C ALA A 463 20.45 -7.96 -26.65
N LYS A 464 19.70 -9.03 -26.39
CA LYS A 464 20.13 -10.17 -25.56
C LYS A 464 21.45 -10.79 -26.05
N SER A 465 21.70 -10.80 -27.37
CA SER A 465 22.94 -11.33 -27.94
C SER A 465 24.21 -10.60 -27.48
N GLY A 466 24.07 -9.38 -26.94
CA GLY A 466 25.18 -8.51 -26.55
C GLY A 466 25.81 -7.74 -27.72
N ASN A 467 25.39 -8.00 -28.96
CA ASN A 467 25.80 -7.24 -30.14
C ASN A 467 24.62 -7.06 -31.09
N ASN A 468 23.73 -6.12 -30.78
CA ASN A 468 22.55 -5.83 -31.60
C ASN A 468 22.95 -5.18 -32.93
N THR A 469 22.97 -5.97 -34.02
CA THR A 469 23.30 -5.49 -35.37
C THR A 469 22.17 -4.74 -36.05
N ALA A 470 20.93 -4.83 -35.55
CA ALA A 470 19.80 -4.10 -36.11
C ALA A 470 19.90 -2.59 -35.85
N ILE A 471 20.73 -2.17 -34.88
CA ILE A 471 20.87 -0.76 -34.49
C ILE A 471 22.31 -0.32 -34.71
N SER A 472 22.53 0.45 -35.78
CA SER A 472 23.86 0.91 -36.22
C SER A 472 24.40 2.09 -35.41
N GLY A 473 23.57 2.71 -34.57
CA GLY A 473 23.93 3.83 -33.72
C GLY A 473 22.74 4.30 -32.88
N ALA A 474 22.94 5.34 -32.06
CA ALA A 474 21.89 5.88 -31.20
C ALA A 474 20.62 6.21 -32.00
N ASN A 475 19.53 5.51 -31.70
CA ASN A 475 18.24 5.62 -32.36
C ASN A 475 18.33 5.54 -33.89
N LYS A 476 19.15 4.61 -34.42
CA LYS A 476 19.36 4.45 -35.85
C LYS A 476 19.29 2.98 -36.27
N LEU A 477 18.19 2.62 -36.92
CA LEU A 477 17.95 1.30 -37.48
C LEU A 477 18.85 1.05 -38.70
N ASP A 478 19.36 -0.18 -38.81
CA ASP A 478 19.99 -0.70 -40.01
C ASP A 478 19.00 -1.60 -40.76
N GLN A 479 18.24 -0.99 -41.68
CA GLN A 479 17.27 -1.67 -42.55
C GLN A 479 17.90 -2.71 -43.49
N GLY A 480 19.24 -2.73 -43.62
CA GLY A 480 19.96 -3.78 -44.33
C GLY A 480 20.23 -5.03 -43.49
N ALA A 481 20.17 -4.90 -42.16
CA ALA A 481 20.48 -5.96 -41.20
C ALA A 481 19.25 -6.65 -40.61
N ILE A 482 18.06 -6.05 -40.74
CA ILE A 482 16.79 -6.55 -40.20
C ILE A 482 15.63 -6.18 -41.12
N SER A 483 14.62 -7.05 -41.24
CA SER A 483 13.36 -6.76 -41.96
C SER A 483 12.34 -6.00 -41.09
N ALA A 484 11.26 -5.52 -41.71
CA ALA A 484 10.16 -4.85 -41.01
C ALA A 484 9.47 -5.79 -40.00
N ASP A 485 9.16 -7.03 -40.42
CA ASP A 485 8.53 -8.04 -39.56
C ASP A 485 9.40 -8.36 -38.34
N GLU A 486 10.72 -8.48 -38.55
CA GLU A 486 11.67 -8.73 -37.46
C GLU A 486 11.81 -7.54 -36.51
N TYR A 487 11.76 -6.29 -37.02
CA TYR A 487 11.75 -5.09 -36.18
C TYR A 487 10.48 -5.03 -35.32
N TYR A 488 9.30 -5.26 -35.91
CA TYR A 488 8.02 -5.22 -35.21
C TYR A 488 7.73 -6.45 -34.34
N ALA A 489 8.48 -7.55 -34.54
CA ALA A 489 8.47 -8.68 -33.63
C ALA A 489 9.02 -8.29 -32.24
N VAL A 490 9.97 -7.36 -32.18
CA VAL A 490 10.46 -6.78 -30.92
C VAL A 490 9.51 -5.67 -30.46
N LYS A 491 8.63 -5.98 -29.51
CA LYS A 491 7.65 -5.03 -28.99
C LYS A 491 8.34 -3.88 -28.24
N PRO A 492 7.82 -2.64 -28.32
CA PRO A 492 8.38 -1.52 -27.59
C PRO A 492 8.23 -1.73 -26.08
N TYR A 493 9.23 -1.29 -25.33
CA TYR A 493 9.25 -1.40 -23.88
C TYR A 493 9.84 -0.16 -23.22
N ILE A 494 9.42 0.06 -21.98
CA ILE A 494 9.68 1.26 -21.19
C ILE A 494 10.42 0.84 -19.92
N PHE A 495 11.43 1.61 -19.54
CA PHE A 495 12.11 1.45 -18.27
C PHE A 495 12.72 2.76 -17.80
N PHE A 496 12.95 2.83 -16.50
CA PHE A 496 13.62 3.93 -15.85
C PHE A 496 14.99 3.50 -15.38
N LYS A 497 15.93 4.44 -15.37
CA LYS A 497 17.27 4.18 -14.84
C LYS A 497 17.87 5.43 -14.22
N SER A 498 18.82 5.20 -13.32
CA SER A 498 19.71 6.23 -12.79
C SER A 498 21.08 6.15 -13.45
N ASP A 499 21.77 7.29 -13.58
CA ASP A 499 23.20 7.29 -13.92
C ASP A 499 24.08 7.50 -12.67
N SER A 500 25.39 7.61 -12.89
CA SER A 500 26.38 7.82 -11.82
C SER A 500 26.27 9.18 -11.13
N SER A 501 25.46 10.10 -11.66
CA SER A 501 25.17 11.41 -11.06
C SER A 501 23.79 11.44 -10.39
N ASP A 502 23.21 10.26 -10.15
CA ASP A 502 21.85 10.04 -9.63
C ASP A 502 20.75 10.59 -10.54
N LYS A 503 21.05 10.87 -11.81
CA LYS A 503 20.06 11.39 -12.75
C LYS A 503 19.08 10.29 -13.15
N LEU A 504 17.83 10.42 -12.71
CA LEU A 504 16.76 9.50 -13.02
C LEU A 504 16.14 9.84 -14.38
N ALA A 505 16.11 8.88 -15.31
CA ALA A 505 15.58 9.08 -16.65
C ALA A 505 14.70 7.92 -17.12
N LEU A 506 13.64 8.27 -17.85
CA LEU A 506 12.87 7.37 -18.69
C LEU A 506 13.66 7.15 -19.98
N SER A 507 14.10 5.93 -20.29
CA SER A 507 15.12 5.73 -21.32
C SER A 507 14.61 4.95 -22.53
N GLY A 508 14.89 5.48 -23.72
CA GLY A 508 14.74 4.74 -24.98
C GLY A 508 15.85 3.70 -25.10
N CYS A 509 15.50 2.44 -25.34
CA CYS A 509 16.46 1.33 -25.35
C CYS A 509 17.47 1.42 -26.50
N ALA A 510 17.09 1.96 -27.66
CA ALA A 510 17.98 2.19 -28.81
C ALA A 510 18.89 3.42 -28.68
N ASN A 511 18.75 4.24 -27.63
CA ASN A 511 19.47 5.51 -27.51
C ASN A 511 20.97 5.34 -27.17
N SER A 512 21.33 4.28 -26.44
CA SER A 512 22.72 3.98 -26.10
C SER A 512 22.89 2.50 -25.78
N SER A 513 24.03 1.91 -26.14
CA SER A 513 24.40 0.54 -25.79
C SER A 513 24.59 0.30 -24.29
N SER A 514 24.56 1.37 -23.49
CA SER A 514 24.67 1.30 -22.03
C SER A 514 23.34 1.45 -21.30
N GLN A 515 22.19 1.52 -22.01
CA GLN A 515 20.90 1.66 -21.34
C GLN A 515 20.43 0.35 -20.70
N ILE A 516 20.39 -0.75 -21.45
CA ILE A 516 19.83 -2.02 -20.98
C ILE A 516 20.67 -2.61 -19.83
N LYS A 517 22.00 -2.51 -19.92
CA LYS A 517 22.93 -3.02 -18.91
C LYS A 517 22.78 -2.39 -17.52
N THR A 518 21.96 -1.34 -17.35
CA THR A 518 21.66 -0.82 -16.01
C THR A 518 20.69 -1.71 -15.24
N HIS A 519 20.03 -2.65 -15.89
CA HIS A 519 19.22 -3.66 -15.22
C HIS A 519 20.05 -4.93 -14.99
N CYS A 520 19.81 -5.61 -13.89
CA CYS A 520 20.57 -6.78 -13.46
C CYS A 520 19.65 -7.94 -13.11
N ARG A 521 20.16 -9.16 -13.30
CA ARG A 521 19.60 -10.40 -12.74
C ARG A 521 20.45 -10.84 -11.55
N PHE A 522 19.86 -11.43 -10.52
CA PHE A 522 20.63 -11.98 -9.41
C PHE A 522 20.97 -13.43 -9.69
N ILE A 523 22.28 -13.73 -9.81
CA ILE A 523 22.78 -15.05 -10.19
C ILE A 523 23.82 -15.49 -9.17
N PHE A 524 23.83 -16.77 -8.81
CA PHE A 524 24.88 -17.34 -7.97
C PHE A 524 26.21 -17.35 -8.72
N ASP A 525 27.19 -16.63 -8.19
CA ASP A 525 28.55 -16.59 -8.70
C ASP A 525 29.37 -17.65 -7.94
N GLU A 526 29.71 -18.74 -8.64
CA GLU A 526 30.46 -19.87 -8.06
C GLU A 526 31.83 -19.45 -7.54
N ASP A 527 32.51 -18.52 -8.23
CA ASP A 527 33.84 -18.04 -7.84
C ASP A 527 33.78 -17.19 -6.56
N LYS A 528 32.68 -16.46 -6.36
CA LYS A 528 32.45 -15.62 -5.17
C LYS A 528 31.67 -16.32 -4.06
N GLY A 529 31.14 -17.51 -4.31
CA GLY A 529 30.31 -18.28 -3.38
C GLY A 529 29.07 -17.53 -2.88
N LYS A 530 28.51 -16.61 -3.68
CA LYS A 530 27.36 -15.78 -3.30
C LYS A 530 26.55 -15.34 -4.50
N VAL A 531 25.30 -14.98 -4.25
CA VAL A 531 24.45 -14.31 -5.26
C VAL A 531 24.97 -12.90 -5.52
N VAL A 532 25.07 -12.53 -6.79
CA VAL A 532 25.50 -11.20 -7.24
C VAL A 532 24.57 -10.68 -8.32
N ALA A 533 24.38 -9.35 -8.33
CA ALA A 533 23.72 -8.67 -9.44
C ALA A 533 24.61 -8.76 -10.69
N THR A 534 24.10 -9.42 -11.73
CA THR A 534 24.73 -9.60 -13.03
C THR A 534 24.02 -8.70 -14.04
N PRO A 535 24.68 -7.67 -14.59
CA PRO A 535 24.09 -6.78 -15.58
C PRO A 535 23.56 -7.51 -16.80
N LEU A 536 22.47 -7.00 -17.37
CA LEU A 536 22.03 -7.37 -18.71
C LEU A 536 23.08 -6.96 -19.76
N PRO A 537 23.03 -7.53 -20.99
CA PRO A 537 24.04 -7.28 -22.01
C PRO A 537 24.20 -5.80 -22.36
N ALA A 538 25.45 -5.39 -22.60
CA ALA A 538 25.79 -4.04 -23.04
C ALA A 538 25.55 -3.89 -24.56
N ALA A 539 24.29 -3.79 -24.96
CA ALA A 539 23.86 -3.63 -26.34
C ALA A 539 22.80 -2.52 -26.47
N TYR A 540 22.63 -2.00 -27.70
CA TYR A 540 21.46 -1.20 -28.02
C TYR A 540 20.20 -2.09 -27.95
N GLY A 541 19.10 -1.56 -27.44
CA GLY A 541 17.79 -2.16 -27.63
C GLY A 541 17.27 -1.90 -29.04
N THR A 542 16.38 -2.77 -29.51
CA THR A 542 15.88 -2.74 -30.90
C THR A 542 14.80 -1.68 -31.12
N PRO A 543 13.76 -1.55 -30.27
CA PRO A 543 12.71 -0.56 -30.50
C PRO A 543 13.24 0.88 -30.44
N ILE A 544 12.96 1.68 -31.47
CA ILE A 544 13.28 3.11 -31.45
C ILE A 544 12.10 3.86 -30.85
N VAL A 545 12.31 4.34 -29.62
CA VAL A 545 11.31 5.06 -28.84
C VAL A 545 11.80 6.45 -28.50
N MET A 546 10.99 7.46 -28.83
CA MET A 546 11.30 8.86 -28.57
C MET A 546 10.22 9.49 -27.68
N TYR A 547 10.65 10.33 -26.76
CA TYR A 547 9.79 10.93 -25.75
C TYR A 547 9.79 12.45 -25.83
N ARG A 548 8.74 13.03 -25.23
CA ARG A 548 8.68 14.44 -24.88
C ARG A 548 7.72 14.68 -23.74
N VAL A 549 8.06 15.63 -22.87
CA VAL A 549 7.14 16.11 -21.84
C VAL A 549 6.13 17.08 -22.46
N VAL A 550 4.85 16.83 -22.22
CA VAL A 550 3.72 17.62 -22.72
C VAL A 550 3.54 18.85 -21.83
N THR A 551 4.15 19.97 -22.22
CA THR A 551 4.10 21.23 -21.45
C THR A 551 2.92 22.13 -21.83
N SER A 552 2.06 21.71 -22.77
CA SER A 552 0.93 22.48 -23.28
C SER A 552 -0.32 21.61 -23.34
N ASN A 553 -1.37 22.02 -22.62
CA ASN A 553 -2.69 21.39 -22.61
C ASN A 553 -2.71 19.88 -22.26
N PRO A 554 -2.11 19.42 -21.14
CA PRO A 554 -2.14 18.02 -20.74
C PRO A 554 -3.49 17.58 -20.13
N ASP A 555 -4.42 18.51 -19.88
CA ASP A 555 -5.64 18.28 -19.10
C ASP A 555 -6.51 17.12 -19.59
N PRO A 556 -6.76 16.90 -20.90
CA PRO A 556 -7.56 15.77 -21.34
C PRO A 556 -6.97 14.41 -20.96
N ILE A 557 -5.64 14.33 -20.93
CA ILE A 557 -4.91 13.12 -20.57
C ILE A 557 -4.96 12.92 -19.05
N LEU A 558 -4.70 13.99 -18.28
CA LEU A 558 -4.71 13.95 -16.81
C LEU A 558 -6.09 13.64 -16.23
N ASN A 559 -7.13 14.21 -16.83
CA ASN A 559 -8.52 14.05 -16.39
C ASN A 559 -9.19 12.82 -17.01
N GLY A 560 -8.48 12.09 -17.87
CA GLY A 560 -8.98 10.90 -18.55
C GLY A 560 -10.16 11.14 -19.50
N THR A 561 -10.27 12.34 -20.05
CA THR A 561 -11.31 12.72 -21.03
C THR A 561 -10.84 12.56 -22.49
N LEU A 562 -9.70 11.91 -22.70
CA LEU A 562 -9.16 11.62 -24.03
C LEU A 562 -10.14 10.76 -24.84
N THR A 563 -10.47 11.18 -26.06
CA THR A 563 -11.35 10.44 -26.98
C THR A 563 -10.61 9.84 -28.18
N SER A 564 -9.43 10.35 -28.55
CA SER A 564 -8.59 9.77 -29.62
C SER A 564 -7.10 9.82 -29.24
N MET A 565 -6.28 9.05 -29.94
CA MET A 565 -4.81 9.10 -29.82
C MET A 565 -4.18 10.03 -30.89
N ASP A 566 -4.97 10.92 -31.48
CA ASP A 566 -4.44 11.92 -32.42
C ASP A 566 -3.42 12.81 -31.70
N TYR A 567 -2.38 13.19 -32.43
CA TYR A 567 -1.29 13.98 -31.87
C TYR A 567 -0.98 15.17 -32.76
N ASP A 568 -1.17 16.37 -32.23
CA ASP A 568 -0.84 17.65 -32.87
C ASP A 568 0.26 18.41 -32.12
N GLY A 569 0.84 17.78 -31.09
CA GLY A 569 1.92 18.33 -30.30
C GLY A 569 3.23 18.42 -31.07
N THR A 570 4.24 19.03 -30.45
CA THR A 570 5.54 19.17 -31.12
C THR A 570 6.39 17.91 -30.93
N MET A 571 6.97 17.42 -32.04
CA MET A 571 7.55 16.09 -32.19
C MET A 571 8.39 15.60 -30.98
N PRO A 572 8.23 14.33 -30.55
CA PRO A 572 9.11 13.68 -29.59
C PRO A 572 10.54 13.58 -30.13
N SER A 573 11.50 14.12 -29.37
CA SER A 573 12.91 14.20 -29.79
C SER A 573 13.90 13.80 -28.70
N SER A 574 13.43 13.53 -27.48
CA SER A 574 14.30 13.08 -26.38
C SER A 574 14.36 11.56 -26.31
N GLY A 575 15.57 11.01 -26.35
CA GLY A 575 15.79 9.58 -26.10
C GLY A 575 15.94 9.20 -24.62
N ALA A 576 15.94 10.18 -23.71
CA ALA A 576 16.06 9.94 -22.27
C ALA A 576 15.63 11.15 -21.41
N PRO A 577 14.34 11.57 -21.42
CA PRO A 577 13.90 12.66 -20.56
C PRO A 577 14.04 12.28 -19.08
N SER A 578 14.38 13.26 -18.24
CA SER A 578 14.80 13.02 -16.86
C SER A 578 14.00 13.77 -15.82
N LEU A 579 13.93 13.19 -14.61
CA LEU A 579 13.42 13.87 -13.43
C LEU A 579 14.21 15.17 -13.22
N SER A 580 13.50 16.21 -12.81
CA SER A 580 14.04 17.53 -12.51
C SER A 580 13.22 18.17 -11.39
N THR A 581 13.61 19.38 -10.97
CA THR A 581 12.86 20.21 -10.03
C THR A 581 11.85 21.12 -10.73
N ALA A 582 11.93 21.21 -12.06
CA ALA A 582 11.00 21.97 -12.89
C ALA A 582 10.76 21.26 -14.23
N GLU A 583 9.52 21.31 -14.68
CA GLU A 583 9.08 20.70 -15.94
C GLU A 583 9.61 21.49 -17.15
N ALA A 584 10.07 20.77 -18.17
CA ALA A 584 10.46 21.30 -19.47
C ALA A 584 10.33 20.20 -20.53
N GLY A 585 10.50 20.52 -21.82
CA GLY A 585 10.28 19.54 -22.92
C GLY A 585 11.04 18.21 -22.80
N SER A 586 12.15 18.16 -22.06
CA SER A 586 12.93 16.94 -21.75
C SER A 586 13.05 16.64 -20.25
N ASN A 587 12.39 17.41 -19.40
CA ASN A 587 12.51 17.33 -17.94
C ASN A 587 11.13 17.12 -17.34
N TRP A 588 10.91 16.00 -16.67
CA TRP A 588 9.62 15.70 -16.05
C TRP A 588 9.69 15.87 -14.54
N VAL A 589 8.52 16.07 -13.93
CA VAL A 589 8.29 16.09 -12.49
C VAL A 589 7.17 15.10 -12.15
N LYS A 590 6.90 14.86 -10.86
CA LYS A 590 5.69 14.14 -10.45
C LYS A 590 4.46 14.89 -10.96
N GLY A 591 3.52 14.19 -11.60
CA GLY A 591 2.34 14.77 -12.26
C GLY A 591 2.53 15.11 -13.73
N SER A 592 3.75 15.07 -14.27
CA SER A 592 4.01 15.32 -15.69
C SER A 592 3.32 14.28 -16.59
N VAL A 593 2.92 14.75 -17.78
CA VAL A 593 2.52 13.89 -18.90
C VAL A 593 3.65 13.83 -19.91
N LEU A 594 4.02 12.62 -20.33
CA LEU A 594 5.00 12.39 -21.38
C LEU A 594 4.33 11.71 -22.57
N VAL A 595 4.56 12.23 -23.76
CA VAL A 595 4.27 11.50 -24.99
C VAL A 595 5.43 10.57 -25.33
N MET A 596 5.10 9.35 -25.73
CA MET A 596 6.01 8.32 -26.22
C MET A 596 5.63 8.00 -27.66
N SER A 597 6.60 8.03 -28.57
CA SER A 597 6.43 7.56 -29.95
C SER A 597 7.28 6.34 -30.19
N TYR A 598 6.68 5.28 -30.75
CA TYR A 598 7.38 4.15 -31.31
C TYR A 598 7.50 4.38 -32.82
N VAL A 599 8.72 4.39 -33.33
CA VAL A 599 9.03 4.81 -34.71
C VAL A 599 8.80 3.68 -35.71
N THR A 600 8.26 4.00 -36.89
CA THR A 600 8.10 3.04 -38.00
C THR A 600 9.44 2.49 -38.50
N TYR A 601 9.41 1.26 -39.01
CA TYR A 601 10.54 0.65 -39.69
C TYR A 601 11.05 1.54 -40.82
N ALA A 602 10.14 2.09 -41.64
CA ALA A 602 10.48 2.96 -42.77
C ALA A 602 11.28 4.19 -42.35
N LYS A 603 10.93 4.82 -41.21
CA LYS A 603 11.68 5.95 -40.68
C LYS A 603 13.01 5.51 -40.05
N GLY A 604 12.98 4.50 -39.19
CA GLY A 604 14.18 3.91 -38.59
C GLY A 604 15.08 4.88 -37.79
N ALA A 605 14.57 6.05 -37.41
CA ALA A 605 15.31 7.12 -36.74
C ALA A 605 14.35 8.06 -35.98
N ALA A 606 14.88 9.06 -35.27
CA ALA A 606 14.03 10.06 -34.60
C ALA A 606 12.97 10.65 -35.56
N PRO A 607 11.69 10.74 -35.13
CA PRO A 607 10.59 11.08 -36.02
C PRO A 607 10.60 12.57 -36.40
N GLU A 608 10.13 12.87 -37.61
CA GLU A 608 10.00 14.22 -38.15
C GLU A 608 8.54 14.59 -38.46
N ALA A 609 7.67 13.59 -38.60
CA ALA A 609 6.23 13.76 -38.81
C ALA A 609 5.43 12.67 -38.08
N ILE A 610 4.12 12.89 -37.91
CA ILE A 610 3.20 11.94 -37.26
C ILE A 610 3.13 10.60 -38.00
N THR A 611 3.31 10.62 -39.33
CA THR A 611 3.37 9.41 -40.16
C THR A 611 4.57 8.51 -39.84
N ASP A 612 5.57 9.02 -39.12
CA ASP A 612 6.71 8.24 -38.65
C ASP A 612 6.39 7.45 -37.36
N PHE A 613 5.21 7.64 -36.77
CA PHE A 613 4.80 6.91 -35.57
C PHE A 613 4.14 5.59 -35.97
N ALA A 614 4.76 4.47 -35.64
CA ALA A 614 4.09 3.18 -35.67
C ALA A 614 2.99 3.14 -34.61
N LYS A 615 3.30 3.63 -33.40
CA LYS A 615 2.38 3.78 -32.27
C LYS A 615 2.74 4.99 -31.43
N ILE A 616 1.77 5.49 -30.67
CA ILE A 616 1.94 6.60 -29.75
C ILE A 616 1.31 6.28 -28.39
N GLY A 617 1.87 6.83 -27.32
CA GLY A 617 1.36 6.71 -25.97
C GLY A 617 1.50 7.97 -25.14
N TYR A 618 0.70 8.07 -24.10
CA TYR A 618 0.80 9.11 -23.08
C TYR A 618 1.04 8.46 -21.73
N ILE A 619 2.11 8.86 -21.05
CA ILE A 619 2.54 8.36 -19.74
C ILE A 619 2.28 9.46 -18.72
N ILE A 620 1.55 9.14 -17.64
CA ILE A 620 1.24 10.07 -16.56
C ILE A 620 2.03 9.66 -15.33
N ILE A 621 3.00 10.46 -14.89
CA ILE A 621 3.79 10.15 -13.69
C ILE A 621 2.92 10.40 -12.45
N ARG A 622 2.45 9.33 -11.82
CA ARG A 622 1.56 9.39 -10.64
C ARG A 622 2.34 9.53 -9.34
N ASP A 623 3.38 8.72 -9.18
CA ASP A 623 4.18 8.73 -7.96
C ASP A 623 5.64 8.36 -8.21
N VAL A 624 6.52 8.84 -7.33
CA VAL A 624 7.97 8.62 -7.42
C VAL A 624 8.51 8.50 -5.99
N THR A 625 8.84 7.28 -5.58
CA THR A 625 9.39 7.01 -4.23
C THR A 625 10.90 6.76 -4.25
N CYS A 626 11.45 6.42 -5.43
CA CYS A 626 12.88 6.14 -5.61
C CYS A 626 13.75 7.37 -5.86
N ALA A 627 13.24 8.57 -5.59
CA ALA A 627 13.95 9.82 -5.81
C ALA A 627 13.53 10.89 -4.80
N ASP A 628 14.46 11.80 -4.53
CA ASP A 628 14.19 13.05 -3.83
C ASP A 628 13.70 14.10 -4.85
N LEU A 629 12.41 14.43 -4.78
CA LEU A 629 11.75 15.39 -5.66
C LEU A 629 12.25 16.82 -5.47
N ALA A 630 12.81 17.17 -4.31
CA ALA A 630 13.36 18.50 -4.07
C ALA A 630 14.68 18.73 -4.81
N THR A 631 15.44 17.66 -5.07
CA THR A 631 16.72 17.70 -5.80
C THR A 631 16.61 17.19 -7.23
N GLY A 632 15.53 16.46 -7.56
CA GLY A 632 15.34 15.82 -8.86
C GLY A 632 16.27 14.62 -9.09
N LYS A 633 16.74 13.98 -8.01
CA LYS A 633 17.76 12.92 -8.06
C LYS A 633 17.24 11.62 -7.47
N ALA A 634 17.67 10.50 -8.04
CA ALA A 634 17.39 9.18 -7.49
C ALA A 634 18.00 9.02 -6.09
N ASN A 635 17.32 8.28 -5.21
CA ASN A 635 17.83 7.94 -3.89
C ASN A 635 19.12 7.14 -4.02
N ALA A 636 20.07 7.32 -3.10
CA ALA A 636 21.39 6.68 -3.19
C ALA A 636 21.31 5.14 -3.21
N ASP A 637 20.32 4.56 -2.52
CA ASP A 637 20.05 3.13 -2.46
C ASP A 637 19.22 2.61 -3.65
N ARG A 638 18.65 3.51 -4.47
CA ARG A 638 17.75 3.21 -5.60
C ARG A 638 16.48 2.44 -5.22
N ALA A 639 16.17 2.35 -3.94
CA ALA A 639 14.98 1.66 -3.45
C ALA A 639 13.72 2.46 -3.78
N GLY A 640 12.59 1.77 -3.92
CA GLY A 640 11.30 2.36 -4.29
C GLY A 640 10.91 2.09 -5.74
N TYR A 641 9.95 2.87 -6.23
CA TYR A 641 9.33 2.71 -7.52
C TYR A 641 8.94 4.04 -8.15
N ILE A 642 8.60 3.97 -9.43
CA ILE A 642 7.86 5.00 -10.15
C ILE A 642 6.52 4.39 -10.53
N GLU A 643 5.43 5.05 -10.13
CA GLU A 643 4.08 4.68 -10.52
C GLU A 643 3.61 5.59 -11.65
N PHE A 644 3.04 5.02 -12.70
CA PHE A 644 2.47 5.76 -13.82
C PHE A 644 1.24 5.09 -14.41
N ASP A 645 0.39 5.91 -15.02
CA ASP A 645 -0.67 5.43 -15.93
C ASP A 645 -0.21 5.60 -17.38
N MET A 646 -0.78 4.82 -18.29
CA MET A 646 -0.45 4.89 -19.70
C MET A 646 -1.67 4.71 -20.61
N TYR A 647 -1.84 5.65 -21.54
CA TYR A 647 -2.63 5.46 -22.75
C TYR A 647 -1.74 4.96 -23.88
N TRP A 648 -2.23 4.03 -24.69
CA TRP A 648 -1.45 3.44 -25.78
C TRP A 648 -2.30 3.18 -27.03
N SER A 649 -1.81 3.61 -28.19
CA SER A 649 -2.57 3.51 -29.43
C SER A 649 -2.55 2.10 -30.03
N LYS A 650 -3.56 1.81 -30.86
CA LYS A 650 -3.42 0.79 -31.91
C LYS A 650 -2.30 1.17 -32.89
N THR A 651 -1.90 0.25 -33.75
CA THR A 651 -0.96 0.57 -34.84
C THR A 651 -1.54 1.67 -35.72
N LEU A 652 -0.79 2.76 -35.88
CA LEU A 652 -1.18 3.93 -36.67
C LEU A 652 -0.62 3.84 -38.09
N ASN A 653 0.66 3.47 -38.21
CA ASN A 653 1.39 3.36 -39.46
C ASN A 653 2.33 2.13 -39.39
N GLU A 654 2.72 1.59 -40.54
CA GLU A 654 3.67 0.46 -40.68
C GLU A 654 4.93 0.86 -41.43
#